data_AF-A0A7V3XHK0-F1
#
_entry.id   AF-A0A7V3XHK0-F1
#
_cell.length_a   1.000
_cell.length_b   1.000
_cell.length_c   1.000
_cell.angle_alpha   90.00
_cell.angle_beta   90.00
_cell.angle_gamma   90.00
#
_symmetry.space_group_name_H-M   'P 1'
#
loop_
_entity.id
_entity.type
_entity.pdbx_description
1 polymer ?
#
loop_
_entity_poly.entity_id
_entity_poly.type
_entity_poly.pdbx_seq_one_letter_code
_entity_poly.pdbx_strand_id
1 'polypeptide(L)'
;MNRRDFFKIVTTSGAAAALSGCQQPAEKILPLVVPNEQVVPGVASWFATVCRECPAGCGVIARNREGRVVKLEGNPDHPVSRGALCIRGQAALQNLYHPDRLAGARRRDGGSLAPIPWDDAIKAVAGKIGELRQGGRGRAVALVTQLESGSLGVLMDRWTQALSVRPRVVLEPFGYEWIRAANRAVFGRDAIPYHAFEEAEVVLSFGADLVETWISNVEHARGLAAMHGFRNGRAGTFIHVEPRQSITASAADEWIRNVPGTEGLVALAVLRAMVEAGVADRRFAEAVAGVDVAKAAEESGVPVAAIRHVAKVFGSARPGLAVGGGPTAAGQHATQTQIAVNLLNAAVGAPGRTLRFGPDSALGRVTPYADVAALVQAMANGEIEVLLLGPRVNPAFTLPGGLKFADAARKVGMVVSFSNQPDETTALAHLVLPDAHWLESWGDYAPREGVTGLLQPTMMPVRDSLPLGDALIRIGRAALGAAEGQGPLPWPSFEQFLRAAWEPVVKDRWEEALQQGGVWRDVPAAAVSAKVGAVEPARPKLDGPADGFTLLPFPSFRFYDGRSAGAAWLHETPDTMTQAVWDAWVEVPQEAAARLGVGTGDVVRVASPHGSIDLPAYVSPTLHPGAVAIPLGHRYAPYHTPRYVLPPPTSMSPMTLLGGAPDPASGGIPYVSVKVTLTKTGARRPLAILQATHDQDHRELAQHVDLAAAREQALRGKGKAHELPSMYPPQHYPGYRWGMTIDVDLCIGCQACVVACQAENNVPVVGKAQAAYGRQLHWLRIERWAEGKPERPQNLFLPMLCQHCEIAPCEPVCPVFAAYRTEEGLNGQVYNRCVGTRYCGNNCPYHVRRFNWFNYEFPAPLEVQLNPDVTVRQLGIMEKCTMCIQRIVAGKDRARDEKRPVRDGDILTACQQTCPTRAITFGNLKDEGSDATKQAHAPRAYHVLEEIGTRPSVTYLRKVVRGHA
;
A
#
# COMPACT_ATOMS: atom_id res chain seq x y z
N MET A 1 41.26 -19.46 51.16
CA MET A 1 40.38 -20.47 50.53
C MET A 1 41.22 -21.72 50.24
N ASN A 2 40.95 -22.84 50.91
CA ASN A 2 41.74 -24.08 50.75
C ASN A 2 41.40 -24.74 49.39
N ARG A 3 42.35 -25.43 48.75
CA ARG A 3 42.16 -26.24 47.52
C ARG A 3 40.93 -27.15 47.60
N ARG A 4 40.62 -27.67 48.79
CA ARG A 4 39.44 -28.51 49.07
C ARG A 4 38.12 -27.72 49.04
N ASP A 5 38.14 -26.45 49.44
CA ASP A 5 36.98 -25.55 49.36
C ASP A 5 36.75 -25.03 47.94
N PHE A 6 37.85 -24.78 47.19
CA PHE A 6 37.78 -24.46 45.77
C PHE A 6 37.14 -25.59 44.96
N PHE A 7 37.55 -26.85 45.16
CA PHE A 7 36.92 -27.97 44.47
C PHE A 7 35.46 -28.17 44.90
N LYS A 8 35.09 -27.98 46.16
CA LYS A 8 33.67 -28.02 46.56
C LYS A 8 32.87 -26.94 45.83
N ILE A 9 33.34 -25.70 45.78
CA ILE A 9 32.62 -24.62 45.09
C ILE A 9 32.54 -24.91 43.58
N VAL A 10 33.63 -25.33 42.92
CA VAL A 10 33.61 -25.67 41.48
C VAL A 10 32.72 -26.88 41.18
N THR A 11 32.70 -27.90 42.04
CA THR A 11 31.84 -29.09 41.83
C THR A 11 30.37 -28.77 42.08
N THR A 12 30.06 -27.92 43.06
CA THR A 12 28.66 -27.53 43.37
C THR A 12 28.13 -26.49 42.37
N SER A 13 28.98 -25.57 41.89
CA SER A 13 28.62 -24.56 40.87
C SER A 13 28.58 -25.16 39.46
N GLY A 14 29.50 -26.08 39.15
CA GLY A 14 29.61 -26.75 37.86
C GLY A 14 28.51 -27.78 37.63
N ALA A 15 28.11 -28.55 38.65
CA ALA A 15 27.01 -29.51 38.52
C ALA A 15 25.63 -28.83 38.44
N ALA A 16 25.41 -27.74 39.17
CA ALA A 16 24.15 -26.98 39.08
C ALA A 16 24.00 -26.26 37.72
N ALA A 17 25.10 -25.74 37.15
CA ALA A 17 25.12 -25.17 35.80
C ALA A 17 24.97 -26.25 34.70
N ALA A 18 25.54 -27.45 34.90
CA ALA A 18 25.40 -28.56 33.94
C ALA A 18 23.99 -29.19 33.93
N LEU A 19 23.30 -29.22 35.09
CA LEU A 19 21.94 -29.77 35.19
C LEU A 19 20.87 -28.79 34.69
N SER A 20 21.10 -27.48 34.81
CA SER A 20 20.22 -26.45 34.23
C SER A 20 20.45 -26.25 32.72
N GLY A 21 21.63 -26.57 32.19
CA GLY A 21 21.93 -26.51 30.75
C GLY A 21 21.28 -27.60 29.90
N CYS A 22 20.72 -28.66 30.51
CA CYS A 22 20.18 -29.84 29.82
C CYS A 22 18.66 -30.08 30.00
N GLN A 23 17.95 -29.25 30.77
CA GLN A 23 16.49 -29.37 30.89
C GLN A 23 15.81 -28.42 29.89
N GLN A 24 15.40 -28.97 28.75
CA GLN A 24 14.33 -28.35 27.95
C GLN A 24 13.11 -28.21 28.87
N PRO A 25 12.49 -27.01 28.97
CA PRO A 25 11.23 -26.86 29.68
C PRO A 25 10.24 -27.92 29.18
N ALA A 26 9.48 -28.55 30.08
CA ALA A 26 8.46 -29.51 29.66
C ALA A 26 7.40 -28.77 28.82
N GLU A 27 7.42 -28.97 27.51
CA GLU A 27 6.38 -28.45 26.61
C GLU A 27 5.07 -29.19 26.88
N LYS A 28 3.99 -28.44 27.06
CA LYS A 28 2.65 -28.99 27.26
C LYS A 28 1.88 -28.96 25.93
N ILE A 29 1.47 -30.11 25.46
CA ILE A 29 0.51 -30.21 24.34
C ILE A 29 -0.89 -30.14 24.93
N LEU A 30 -1.63 -29.08 24.61
CA LEU A 30 -2.98 -28.85 25.11
C LEU A 30 -3.99 -29.15 23.98
N PRO A 31 -4.77 -30.24 24.05
CA PRO A 31 -5.83 -30.49 23.07
C PRO A 31 -7.01 -29.52 23.30
N LEU A 32 -7.86 -29.38 22.28
CA LEU A 32 -9.14 -28.70 22.46
C LEU A 32 -9.98 -29.44 23.51
N VAL A 33 -10.55 -28.69 24.46
CA VAL A 33 -11.46 -29.24 25.48
C VAL A 33 -12.71 -29.82 24.82
N VAL A 34 -13.21 -29.14 23.77
CA VAL A 34 -14.30 -29.60 22.92
C VAL A 34 -13.75 -29.75 21.50
N PRO A 35 -13.68 -30.97 20.94
CA PRO A 35 -13.25 -31.17 19.56
C PRO A 35 -14.10 -30.37 18.58
N ASN A 36 -13.46 -29.75 17.60
CA ASN A 36 -14.14 -29.11 16.47
C ASN A 36 -13.89 -29.95 15.22
N GLU A 37 -14.93 -30.58 14.68
CA GLU A 37 -14.85 -31.46 13.51
C GLU A 37 -14.40 -30.73 12.23
N GLN A 38 -14.51 -29.40 12.20
CA GLN A 38 -14.06 -28.56 11.09
C GLN A 38 -12.57 -28.19 11.17
N VAL A 39 -11.89 -28.49 12.29
CA VAL A 39 -10.48 -28.12 12.50
C VAL A 39 -9.64 -29.38 12.66
N VAL A 40 -8.72 -29.58 11.72
CA VAL A 40 -7.69 -30.63 11.82
C VAL A 40 -6.37 -30.00 12.25
N PRO A 41 -5.84 -30.30 13.45
CA PRO A 41 -4.57 -29.75 13.91
C PRO A 41 -3.43 -30.00 12.90
N GLY A 42 -2.69 -28.94 12.56
CA GLY A 42 -1.63 -28.98 11.55
C GLY A 42 -2.08 -28.53 10.15
N VAL A 43 -3.37 -28.61 9.85
CA VAL A 43 -3.94 -28.26 8.53
C VAL A 43 -4.52 -26.85 8.59
N ALA A 44 -4.10 -26.00 7.66
CA ALA A 44 -4.62 -24.63 7.58
C ALA A 44 -6.04 -24.60 7.01
N SER A 45 -6.91 -23.79 7.61
CA SER A 45 -8.19 -23.38 7.04
C SER A 45 -8.02 -22.03 6.32
N TRP A 46 -8.77 -21.82 5.23
CA TRP A 46 -8.70 -20.59 4.46
C TRP A 46 -10.07 -19.93 4.41
N PHE A 47 -10.16 -18.67 4.84
CA PHE A 47 -11.41 -17.91 4.90
C PHE A 47 -11.34 -16.72 3.96
N ALA A 48 -12.36 -16.54 3.12
CA ALA A 48 -12.44 -15.40 2.22
C ALA A 48 -13.06 -14.18 2.94
N THR A 49 -12.43 -13.01 2.85
CA THR A 49 -12.91 -11.76 3.48
C THR A 49 -12.40 -10.56 2.67
N VAL A 50 -12.53 -9.33 3.18
CA VAL A 50 -12.13 -8.09 2.47
C VAL A 50 -11.16 -7.26 3.30
N CYS A 51 -10.04 -6.88 2.70
CA CYS A 51 -9.06 -5.99 3.31
C CYS A 51 -9.61 -4.57 3.46
N ARG A 52 -9.45 -4.00 4.66
CA ARG A 52 -9.90 -2.62 5.01
C ARG A 52 -8.75 -1.66 5.37
N GLU A 53 -7.53 -1.97 4.93
CA GLU A 53 -6.37 -1.08 5.10
C GLU A 53 -6.41 0.17 4.19
N CYS A 54 -7.29 0.19 3.18
CA CYS A 54 -7.61 1.38 2.37
C CYS A 54 -8.98 1.20 1.67
N PRO A 55 -9.52 2.25 1.03
CA PRO A 55 -10.80 2.17 0.31
C PRO A 55 -10.85 1.22 -0.90
N ALA A 56 -9.73 0.69 -1.38
CA ALA A 56 -9.70 -0.18 -2.57
C ALA A 56 -10.48 -1.49 -2.38
N GLY A 57 -10.69 -1.97 -1.14
CA GLY A 57 -11.54 -3.13 -0.86
C GLY A 57 -11.10 -4.44 -1.54
N CYS A 58 -9.80 -4.75 -1.49
CA CYS A 58 -9.27 -5.99 -2.07
C CYS A 58 -9.81 -7.22 -1.31
N GLY A 59 -10.41 -8.18 -2.00
CA GLY A 59 -10.74 -9.48 -1.43
C GLY A 59 -9.47 -10.26 -1.07
N VAL A 60 -9.47 -10.89 0.09
CA VAL A 60 -8.35 -11.65 0.64
C VAL A 60 -8.78 -13.03 1.09
N ILE A 61 -7.85 -13.97 1.11
CA ILE A 61 -7.97 -15.24 1.80
C ILE A 61 -7.05 -15.23 3.02
N ALA A 62 -7.62 -15.50 4.19
CA ALA A 62 -6.92 -15.54 5.46
C ALA A 62 -6.55 -16.98 5.81
N ARG A 63 -5.24 -17.27 5.90
CA ARG A 63 -4.72 -18.54 6.37
C ARG A 63 -4.87 -18.62 7.88
N ASN A 64 -5.82 -19.42 8.33
CA ASN A 64 -6.07 -19.68 9.73
C ASN A 64 -5.40 -21.01 10.17
N ARG A 65 -4.70 -20.98 11.30
CA ARG A 65 -4.09 -22.11 11.98
C ARG A 65 -4.75 -22.25 13.34
N GLU A 66 -5.62 -23.26 13.49
CA GLU A 66 -6.26 -23.61 14.77
C GLU A 66 -6.89 -22.42 15.53
N GLY A 67 -7.51 -21.47 14.82
CA GLY A 67 -8.22 -20.32 15.39
C GLY A 67 -7.50 -18.97 15.28
N ARG A 68 -6.27 -18.91 14.77
CA ARG A 68 -5.51 -17.67 14.56
C ARG A 68 -5.11 -17.47 13.10
N VAL A 69 -5.11 -16.23 12.62
CA VAL A 69 -4.67 -15.90 11.26
C VAL A 69 -3.16 -15.67 11.24
N VAL A 70 -2.45 -16.35 10.33
CA VAL A 70 -0.98 -16.28 10.24
C VAL A 70 -0.48 -15.67 8.95
N LYS A 71 -1.33 -15.63 7.91
CA LYS A 71 -0.98 -15.05 6.61
C LYS A 71 -2.24 -14.59 5.89
N LEU A 72 -2.13 -13.47 5.18
CA LEU A 72 -3.14 -13.01 4.23
C LEU A 72 -2.61 -13.16 2.81
N GLU A 73 -3.45 -13.59 1.88
CA GLU A 73 -3.19 -13.54 0.43
C GLU A 73 -4.37 -12.91 -0.30
N GLY A 74 -4.17 -12.47 -1.54
CA GLY A 74 -5.30 -12.01 -2.34
C GLY A 74 -6.24 -13.17 -2.70
N ASN A 75 -7.54 -12.92 -2.70
CA ASN A 75 -8.52 -13.89 -3.17
C ASN A 75 -8.47 -13.96 -4.73
N PRO A 76 -8.17 -15.12 -5.34
CA PRO A 76 -8.17 -15.30 -6.79
C PRO A 76 -9.50 -14.96 -7.48
N ASP A 77 -10.61 -15.19 -6.78
CA ASP A 77 -11.96 -15.04 -7.33
C ASP A 77 -12.46 -13.59 -7.24
N HIS A 78 -11.92 -12.79 -6.33
CA HIS A 78 -12.36 -11.42 -6.13
C HIS A 78 -11.92 -10.49 -7.29
N PRO A 79 -12.83 -9.73 -7.93
CA PRO A 79 -12.52 -8.95 -9.15
C PRO A 79 -11.36 -7.94 -9.02
N VAL A 80 -11.23 -7.32 -7.85
CA VAL A 80 -10.20 -6.30 -7.55
C VAL A 80 -8.81 -6.92 -7.40
N SER A 81 -8.65 -7.92 -6.52
CA SER A 81 -7.34 -8.49 -6.17
C SER A 81 -6.89 -9.59 -7.14
N ARG A 82 -7.81 -10.44 -7.64
CA ARG A 82 -7.54 -11.68 -8.39
C ARG A 82 -6.23 -12.37 -7.99
N GLY A 83 -6.08 -12.62 -6.69
CA GLY A 83 -4.97 -13.36 -6.11
C GLY A 83 -3.84 -12.53 -5.50
N ALA A 84 -3.72 -11.24 -5.86
CA ALA A 84 -2.63 -10.37 -5.41
C ALA A 84 -3.01 -9.47 -4.22
N LEU A 85 -2.01 -8.97 -3.50
CA LEU A 85 -2.20 -8.10 -2.35
C LEU A 85 -1.08 -7.06 -2.24
N CYS A 86 -1.43 -5.80 -1.92
CA CYS A 86 -0.44 -4.75 -1.72
C CYS A 86 0.26 -4.88 -0.35
N ILE A 87 1.29 -4.04 -0.13
CA ILE A 87 2.13 -4.11 1.08
C ILE A 87 1.32 -3.90 2.37
N ARG A 88 0.32 -3.00 2.32
CA ARG A 88 -0.55 -2.71 3.48
C ARG A 88 -1.38 -3.92 3.85
N GLY A 89 -1.98 -4.58 2.85
CA GLY A 89 -2.74 -5.81 3.06
C GLY A 89 -1.87 -6.95 3.62
N GLN A 90 -0.64 -7.10 3.12
CA GLN A 90 0.31 -8.10 3.66
C GLN A 90 0.71 -7.80 5.11
N ALA A 91 0.77 -6.52 5.50
CA ALA A 91 1.13 -6.09 6.85
C ALA A 91 -0.04 -5.95 7.83
N ALA A 92 -1.29 -6.22 7.41
CA ALA A 92 -2.45 -5.97 8.27
C ALA A 92 -2.45 -6.77 9.58
N LEU A 93 -1.81 -7.94 9.61
CA LEU A 93 -1.67 -8.74 10.83
C LEU A 93 -0.85 -8.02 11.92
N GLN A 94 0.06 -7.11 11.54
CA GLN A 94 0.79 -6.25 12.49
C GLN A 94 -0.15 -5.32 13.26
N ASN A 95 -1.26 -4.89 12.63
CA ASN A 95 -2.27 -4.05 13.26
C ASN A 95 -3.27 -4.88 14.08
N LEU A 96 -3.65 -6.08 13.59
CA LEU A 96 -4.50 -7.03 14.30
C LEU A 96 -3.87 -7.43 15.65
N TYR A 97 -2.61 -7.85 15.61
CA TYR A 97 -1.84 -8.33 16.76
C TYR A 97 -0.95 -7.24 17.39
N HIS A 98 -1.25 -5.97 17.13
CA HIS A 98 -0.44 -4.87 17.66
C HIS A 98 -0.44 -4.91 19.21
N PRO A 99 0.73 -4.92 19.88
CA PRO A 99 0.81 -4.96 21.35
C PRO A 99 0.06 -3.82 22.04
N ASP A 100 0.06 -2.63 21.44
CA ASP A 100 -0.58 -1.44 22.00
C ASP A 100 -2.04 -1.24 21.56
N ARG A 101 -2.66 -2.25 20.95
CA ARG A 101 -4.09 -2.21 20.62
C ARG A 101 -4.92 -2.06 21.91
N LEU A 102 -5.80 -1.07 21.95
CA LEU A 102 -6.64 -0.77 23.11
C LEU A 102 -7.61 -1.93 23.39
N ALA A 103 -7.90 -2.13 24.68
CA ALA A 103 -8.84 -3.14 25.15
C ALA A 103 -9.77 -2.56 26.22
N GLY A 104 -11.04 -2.95 26.17
CA GLY A 104 -12.14 -2.49 27.01
C GLY A 104 -12.52 -1.03 26.76
N ALA A 105 -13.74 -0.66 27.16
CA ALA A 105 -14.16 0.73 27.14
C ALA A 105 -13.32 1.56 28.12
N ARG A 106 -12.96 2.79 27.72
CA ARG A 106 -12.13 3.69 28.51
C ARG A 106 -12.71 5.09 28.57
N ARG A 107 -12.55 5.74 29.71
CA ARG A 107 -12.91 7.14 29.94
C ARG A 107 -11.70 7.94 30.35
N ARG A 108 -11.61 9.18 29.87
CA ARG A 108 -10.56 10.10 30.27
C ARG A 108 -10.82 10.63 31.68
N ASP A 109 -9.85 10.45 32.57
CA ASP A 109 -9.84 10.96 33.94
C ASP A 109 -8.43 11.47 34.30
N GLY A 110 -8.33 12.70 34.80
CA GLY A 110 -7.05 13.34 35.14
C GLY A 110 -6.01 13.37 34.01
N GLY A 111 -6.45 13.34 32.73
CA GLY A 111 -5.57 13.28 31.55
C GLY A 111 -5.19 11.86 31.09
N SER A 112 -5.52 10.82 31.85
CA SER A 112 -5.26 9.41 31.52
C SER A 112 -6.53 8.66 31.10
N LEU A 113 -6.42 7.54 30.37
CA LEU A 113 -7.56 6.70 29.99
C LEU A 113 -7.76 5.56 31.00
N ALA A 114 -8.73 5.73 31.90
CA ALA A 114 -9.12 4.72 32.88
C ALA A 114 -10.15 3.73 32.29
N PRO A 115 -10.06 2.43 32.56
CA PRO A 115 -11.08 1.46 32.18
C PRO A 115 -12.44 1.78 32.80
N ILE A 116 -13.52 1.55 32.05
CA ILE A 116 -14.90 1.61 32.54
C ILE A 116 -15.69 0.40 32.00
N PRO A 117 -16.73 -0.09 32.69
CA PRO A 117 -17.60 -1.12 32.15
C PRO A 117 -18.26 -0.68 30.84
N TRP A 118 -18.37 -1.61 29.87
CA TRP A 118 -18.99 -1.33 28.56
C TRP A 118 -20.41 -0.77 28.68
N ASP A 119 -21.21 -1.30 29.60
CA ASP A 119 -22.59 -0.87 29.79
C ASP A 119 -22.67 0.57 30.30
N ASP A 120 -21.76 0.98 31.19
CA ASP A 120 -21.70 2.34 31.70
C ASP A 120 -21.23 3.31 30.61
N ALA A 121 -20.28 2.87 29.78
CA ALA A 121 -19.82 3.63 28.62
C ALA A 121 -20.96 3.89 27.62
N ILE A 122 -21.71 2.84 27.28
CA ILE A 122 -22.85 2.92 26.35
C ILE A 122 -23.97 3.78 26.95
N LYS A 123 -24.30 3.61 28.24
CA LYS A 123 -25.30 4.43 28.93
C LYS A 123 -24.91 5.91 28.95
N ALA A 124 -23.64 6.23 29.17
CA ALA A 124 -23.17 7.62 29.17
C ALA A 124 -23.38 8.30 27.80
N VAL A 125 -23.01 7.61 26.71
CA VAL A 125 -23.19 8.12 25.34
C VAL A 125 -24.67 8.21 24.98
N ALA A 126 -25.43 7.14 25.21
CA ALA A 126 -26.85 7.09 24.90
C ALA A 126 -27.67 8.11 25.71
N GLY A 127 -27.34 8.30 26.99
CA GLY A 127 -27.99 9.28 27.86
C GLY A 127 -27.82 10.70 27.35
N LYS A 128 -26.60 11.10 26.97
CA LYS A 128 -26.35 12.44 26.42
C LYS A 128 -27.04 12.66 25.07
N ILE A 129 -27.06 11.65 24.21
CA ILE A 129 -27.80 11.72 22.94
C ILE A 129 -29.31 11.83 23.21
N GLY A 130 -29.84 11.03 24.14
CA GLY A 130 -31.26 11.06 24.53
C GLY A 130 -31.70 12.43 25.06
N GLU A 131 -30.91 13.02 25.95
CA GLU A 131 -31.10 14.39 26.49
C GLU A 131 -31.21 15.43 25.37
N LEU A 132 -30.23 15.44 24.45
CA LEU A 132 -30.20 16.39 23.34
C LEU A 132 -31.40 16.22 22.41
N ARG A 133 -31.82 14.98 22.13
CA ARG A 133 -32.98 14.69 21.29
C ARG A 133 -34.29 15.14 21.93
N GLN A 134 -34.51 14.82 23.20
CA GLN A 134 -35.71 15.21 23.94
C GLN A 134 -35.82 16.75 24.06
N GLY A 135 -34.69 17.45 24.14
CA GLY A 135 -34.62 18.90 24.08
C GLY A 135 -34.72 19.53 22.68
N GLY A 136 -34.97 18.76 21.61
CA GLY A 136 -35.05 19.26 20.23
C GLY A 136 -33.70 19.63 19.60
N ARG A 137 -32.58 19.27 20.24
CA ARG A 137 -31.20 19.61 19.86
C ARG A 137 -30.46 18.42 19.25
N GLY A 138 -31.16 17.50 18.58
CA GLY A 138 -30.56 16.33 17.92
C GLY A 138 -29.46 16.68 16.90
N ARG A 139 -29.55 17.86 16.27
CA ARG A 139 -28.48 18.38 15.39
C ARG A 139 -27.18 18.74 16.12
N ALA A 140 -27.12 18.68 17.45
CA ALA A 140 -25.86 18.83 18.20
C ALA A 140 -25.03 17.52 18.27
N VAL A 141 -25.53 16.43 17.67
CA VAL A 141 -24.83 15.15 17.57
C VAL A 141 -24.30 14.96 16.14
N ALA A 142 -23.00 14.65 16.02
CA ALA A 142 -22.35 14.37 14.75
C ALA A 142 -21.66 13.00 14.77
N LEU A 143 -21.83 12.23 13.69
CA LEU A 143 -21.16 10.96 13.44
C LEU A 143 -20.23 11.10 12.24
N VAL A 144 -18.93 10.86 12.44
CA VAL A 144 -17.90 10.90 11.39
C VAL A 144 -17.30 9.52 11.23
N THR A 145 -17.28 8.98 10.01
CA THR A 145 -16.78 7.61 9.73
C THR A 145 -15.83 7.60 8.54
N GLN A 146 -15.05 6.53 8.39
CA GLN A 146 -14.39 6.22 7.11
C GLN A 146 -15.44 5.81 6.06
N LEU A 147 -15.02 5.56 4.81
CA LEU A 147 -15.93 5.07 3.79
C LEU A 147 -16.38 3.64 4.11
N GLU A 148 -17.63 3.49 4.53
CA GLU A 148 -18.35 2.22 4.65
C GLU A 148 -19.47 2.17 3.61
N SER A 149 -19.28 1.38 2.55
CA SER A 149 -20.18 1.33 1.38
C SER A 149 -21.19 0.18 1.40
N GLY A 150 -21.06 -0.76 2.34
CA GLY A 150 -21.95 -1.89 2.54
C GLY A 150 -23.04 -1.64 3.59
N SER A 151 -23.59 -2.73 4.13
CA SER A 151 -24.60 -2.78 5.18
C SER A 151 -24.23 -1.97 6.41
N LEU A 152 -22.95 -1.90 6.82
CA LEU A 152 -22.55 -1.05 7.95
C LEU A 152 -22.85 0.43 7.68
N GLY A 153 -22.59 0.92 6.47
CA GLY A 153 -22.95 2.28 6.06
C GLY A 153 -24.46 2.52 6.11
N VAL A 154 -25.24 1.54 5.60
CA VAL A 154 -26.72 1.59 5.64
C VAL A 154 -27.24 1.65 7.08
N LEU A 155 -26.68 0.84 7.99
CA LEU A 155 -27.03 0.87 9.40
C LEU A 155 -26.74 2.24 10.02
N MET A 156 -25.58 2.84 9.72
CA MET A 156 -25.23 4.15 10.25
C MET A 156 -26.18 5.25 9.76
N ASP A 157 -26.55 5.22 8.48
CA ASP A 157 -27.47 6.21 7.92
C ASP A 157 -28.86 6.04 8.56
N ARG A 158 -29.34 4.80 8.71
CA ARG A 158 -30.58 4.50 9.46
C ARG A 158 -30.49 4.92 10.92
N TRP A 159 -29.34 4.74 11.56
CA TRP A 159 -29.10 5.17 12.95
C TRP A 159 -29.23 6.69 13.09
N THR A 160 -28.63 7.47 12.16
CA THR A 160 -28.75 8.94 12.18
C THR A 160 -30.18 9.41 11.96
N GLN A 161 -30.92 8.76 11.05
CA GLN A 161 -32.33 9.06 10.77
C GLN A 161 -33.24 8.71 11.96
N ALA A 162 -33.09 7.51 12.53
CA ALA A 162 -33.85 7.03 13.68
C ALA A 162 -33.71 7.94 14.91
N LEU A 163 -32.51 8.47 15.11
CA LEU A 163 -32.21 9.41 16.19
C LEU A 163 -32.46 10.87 15.80
N SER A 164 -32.87 11.17 14.57
CA SER A 164 -33.09 12.56 14.11
C SER A 164 -31.89 13.47 14.40
N VAL A 165 -30.68 12.93 14.26
CA VAL A 165 -29.41 13.65 14.43
C VAL A 165 -28.87 14.11 13.07
N ARG A 166 -27.70 14.76 13.04
CA ARG A 166 -27.11 15.16 11.75
C ARG A 166 -26.83 13.92 10.88
N PRO A 167 -26.97 14.04 9.54
CA PRO A 167 -26.49 13.02 8.62
C PRO A 167 -25.02 12.70 8.88
N ARG A 168 -24.65 11.44 8.66
CA ARG A 168 -23.28 10.98 8.81
C ARG A 168 -22.34 11.73 7.85
N VAL A 169 -21.17 12.10 8.36
CA VAL A 169 -20.06 12.61 7.57
C VAL A 169 -19.10 11.46 7.26
N VAL A 170 -18.92 11.17 5.98
CA VAL A 170 -17.99 10.16 5.48
C VAL A 170 -16.67 10.84 5.16
N LEU A 171 -15.71 10.73 6.06
CA LEU A 171 -14.38 11.32 5.92
C LEU A 171 -13.40 10.29 5.34
N GLU A 172 -13.05 10.47 4.07
CA GLU A 172 -11.86 9.88 3.47
C GLU A 172 -10.95 11.02 3.01
N PRO A 173 -9.68 11.09 3.46
CA PRO A 173 -8.79 12.19 3.10
C PRO A 173 -8.66 12.35 1.57
N PHE A 174 -8.52 11.23 0.85
CA PHE A 174 -8.41 11.21 -0.59
C PHE A 174 -9.78 10.90 -1.24
N GLY A 175 -10.67 11.88 -1.25
CA GLY A 175 -12.05 11.78 -1.77
C GLY A 175 -12.22 12.01 -3.28
N TYR A 176 -11.22 12.58 -3.95
CA TYR A 176 -11.19 12.85 -5.40
C TYR A 176 -12.40 13.67 -5.90
N GLU A 177 -12.85 14.66 -5.13
CA GLU A 177 -14.02 15.48 -5.44
C GLU A 177 -13.93 16.19 -6.80
N TRP A 178 -12.71 16.55 -7.23
CA TRP A 178 -12.46 17.12 -8.54
C TRP A 178 -12.77 16.17 -9.71
N ILE A 179 -12.62 14.84 -9.54
CA ILE A 179 -13.01 13.85 -10.55
C ILE A 179 -14.52 13.86 -10.74
N ARG A 180 -15.25 13.82 -9.63
CA ARG A 180 -16.71 13.91 -9.61
C ARG A 180 -17.23 15.20 -10.23
N ALA A 181 -16.67 16.34 -9.81
CA ALA A 181 -17.06 17.65 -10.32
C ALA A 181 -16.80 17.78 -11.83
N ALA A 182 -15.64 17.34 -12.31
CA ALA A 182 -15.31 17.35 -13.73
C ALA A 182 -16.19 16.40 -14.56
N ASN A 183 -16.52 15.21 -14.04
CA ASN A 183 -17.43 14.28 -14.72
C ASN A 183 -18.86 14.83 -14.77
N ARG A 184 -19.31 15.55 -13.73
CA ARG A 184 -20.59 16.26 -13.74
C ARG A 184 -20.61 17.33 -14.83
N ALA A 185 -19.53 18.11 -14.94
CA ALA A 185 -19.41 19.17 -15.93
C ALA A 185 -19.38 18.66 -17.38
N VAL A 186 -18.54 17.64 -17.65
CA VAL A 186 -18.31 17.15 -19.02
C VAL A 186 -19.35 16.09 -19.43
N PHE A 187 -19.65 15.11 -18.57
CA PHE A 187 -20.49 13.97 -18.93
C PHE A 187 -21.87 13.97 -18.27
N GLY A 188 -22.17 14.95 -17.39
CA GLY A 188 -23.43 14.98 -16.64
C GLY A 188 -23.54 13.91 -15.56
N ARG A 189 -22.42 13.30 -15.13
CA ARG A 189 -22.39 12.20 -14.15
C ARG A 189 -21.53 12.58 -12.95
N ASP A 190 -22.13 12.61 -11.77
CA ASP A 190 -21.43 12.83 -10.51
C ASP A 190 -20.85 11.53 -9.95
N ALA A 191 -19.81 11.02 -10.60
CA ALA A 191 -19.24 9.71 -10.26
C ALA A 191 -17.73 9.67 -10.51
N ILE A 192 -17.07 8.70 -9.88
CA ILE A 192 -15.70 8.29 -10.23
C ILE A 192 -15.83 7.03 -11.10
N PRO A 193 -15.60 7.11 -12.41
CA PRO A 193 -15.84 6.01 -13.34
C PRO A 193 -14.79 4.92 -13.21
N TYR A 194 -15.09 3.77 -13.81
CA TYR A 194 -14.12 2.72 -14.01
C TYR A 194 -13.17 3.05 -15.16
N HIS A 195 -11.87 2.89 -14.90
CA HIS A 195 -10.80 3.11 -15.87
C HIS A 195 -10.26 1.74 -16.30
N ALA A 196 -10.60 1.30 -17.50
CA ALA A 196 -10.22 -0.01 -18.02
C ALA A 196 -8.81 0.04 -18.64
N PHE A 197 -7.79 0.11 -17.79
CA PHE A 197 -6.38 0.19 -18.20
C PHE A 197 -5.99 -0.96 -19.13
N GLU A 198 -6.45 -2.17 -18.83
CA GLU A 198 -6.17 -3.40 -19.56
C GLU A 198 -6.67 -3.39 -21.01
N GLU A 199 -7.57 -2.48 -21.37
CA GLU A 199 -8.11 -2.35 -22.72
C GLU A 199 -7.46 -1.20 -23.52
N ALA A 200 -6.66 -0.35 -22.87
CA ALA A 200 -5.99 0.78 -23.53
C ALA A 200 -4.77 0.34 -24.34
N GLU A 201 -4.44 1.08 -25.40
CA GLU A 201 -3.14 0.98 -26.11
C GLU A 201 -2.17 2.06 -25.66
N VAL A 202 -2.70 3.24 -25.30
CA VAL A 202 -1.95 4.37 -24.75
C VAL A 202 -2.66 4.88 -23.51
N VAL A 203 -1.92 4.96 -22.40
CA VAL A 203 -2.36 5.64 -21.18
C VAL A 203 -1.59 6.95 -21.05
N LEU A 204 -2.32 8.06 -20.92
CA LEU A 204 -1.75 9.38 -20.65
C LEU A 204 -2.23 9.86 -19.28
N SER A 205 -1.30 9.97 -18.33
CA SER A 205 -1.62 10.30 -16.94
C SER A 205 -1.10 11.68 -16.53
N PHE A 206 -1.91 12.43 -15.79
CA PHE A 206 -1.59 13.77 -15.27
C PHE A 206 -1.65 13.78 -13.74
N GLY A 207 -0.48 13.61 -13.10
CA GLY A 207 -0.33 13.66 -11.65
C GLY A 207 -1.14 12.62 -10.87
N ALA A 208 -1.61 11.54 -11.51
CA ALA A 208 -2.29 10.43 -10.84
C ALA A 208 -1.28 9.37 -10.40
N ASP A 209 -1.26 9.02 -9.12
CA ASP A 209 -0.38 8.04 -8.48
C ASP A 209 -0.93 6.61 -8.61
N LEU A 210 -1.16 6.19 -9.86
CA LEU A 210 -1.96 5.03 -10.30
C LEU A 210 -1.60 3.71 -9.61
N VAL A 211 -0.32 3.40 -9.53
CA VAL A 211 0.18 2.13 -8.97
C VAL A 211 0.51 2.23 -7.49
N GLU A 212 0.21 3.39 -6.88
CA GLU A 212 0.53 3.72 -5.50
C GLU A 212 -0.74 3.73 -4.64
N THR A 213 -1.49 4.83 -4.62
CA THR A 213 -2.67 4.98 -3.76
C THR A 213 -3.92 5.48 -4.49
N TRP A 214 -3.81 5.84 -5.76
CA TRP A 214 -4.93 6.30 -6.57
C TRP A 214 -6.01 5.24 -6.71
N ILE A 215 -7.20 5.48 -6.14
CA ILE A 215 -8.43 4.66 -6.21
C ILE A 215 -8.26 3.18 -5.81
N SER A 216 -7.60 2.37 -6.65
CA SER A 216 -7.42 0.92 -6.49
C SER A 216 -6.05 0.46 -7.01
N ASN A 217 -5.03 0.53 -6.15
CA ASN A 217 -3.64 0.28 -6.54
C ASN A 217 -3.36 -1.13 -7.07
N VAL A 218 -3.96 -2.18 -6.49
CA VAL A 218 -3.77 -3.57 -6.96
C VAL A 218 -4.44 -3.78 -8.33
N GLU A 219 -5.67 -3.28 -8.51
CA GLU A 219 -6.42 -3.40 -9.76
C GLU A 219 -5.72 -2.63 -10.89
N HIS A 220 -5.26 -1.41 -10.61
CA HIS A 220 -4.58 -0.56 -11.59
C HIS A 220 -3.17 -1.03 -11.91
N ALA A 221 -2.38 -1.50 -10.94
CA ALA A 221 -1.07 -2.09 -11.23
C ALA A 221 -1.20 -3.31 -12.15
N ARG A 222 -2.20 -4.17 -11.91
CA ARG A 222 -2.48 -5.32 -12.78
C ARG A 222 -2.98 -4.89 -14.17
N GLY A 223 -3.92 -3.95 -14.24
CA GLY A 223 -4.45 -3.44 -15.51
C GLY A 223 -3.36 -2.78 -16.35
N LEU A 224 -2.50 -1.99 -15.70
CA LEU A 224 -1.32 -1.40 -16.32
C LEU A 224 -0.34 -2.48 -16.81
N ALA A 225 -0.03 -3.49 -16.00
CA ALA A 225 0.84 -4.59 -16.42
C ALA A 225 0.27 -5.40 -17.60
N ALA A 226 -1.06 -5.59 -17.66
CA ALA A 226 -1.72 -6.25 -18.78
C ALA A 226 -1.63 -5.42 -20.08
N MET A 227 -1.73 -4.10 -19.97
CA MET A 227 -1.61 -3.16 -21.09
C MET A 227 -0.16 -2.97 -21.55
N HIS A 228 0.75 -2.71 -20.60
CA HIS A 228 2.10 -2.26 -20.82
C HIS A 228 3.09 -3.41 -21.06
N GLY A 229 2.88 -4.56 -20.45
CA GLY A 229 3.83 -5.67 -20.50
C GLY A 229 4.11 -6.18 -21.91
N PHE A 230 5.39 -6.40 -22.23
CA PHE A 230 5.77 -6.94 -23.54
C PHE A 230 5.33 -8.40 -23.73
N ARG A 231 4.42 -8.64 -24.69
CA ARG A 231 3.90 -9.98 -25.03
C ARG A 231 3.73 -10.12 -26.53
N ASN A 232 4.32 -11.18 -27.11
CA ASN A 232 4.17 -11.52 -28.53
C ASN A 232 4.46 -10.33 -29.47
N GLY A 233 5.49 -9.52 -29.16
CA GLY A 233 5.87 -8.34 -29.94
C GLY A 233 4.99 -7.09 -29.73
N ARG A 234 3.92 -7.19 -28.93
CA ARG A 234 3.01 -6.09 -28.58
C ARG A 234 3.32 -5.58 -27.17
N ALA A 235 3.18 -4.27 -27.01
CA ALA A 235 3.30 -3.59 -25.72
C ALA A 235 2.61 -2.22 -25.84
N GLY A 236 1.71 -1.87 -24.93
CA GLY A 236 1.11 -0.54 -24.88
C GLY A 236 2.10 0.53 -24.43
N THR A 237 1.69 1.80 -24.48
CA THR A 237 2.53 2.95 -24.10
C THR A 237 1.94 3.67 -22.90
N PHE A 238 2.76 3.98 -21.91
CA PHE A 238 2.37 4.75 -20.74
C PHE A 238 3.17 6.05 -20.62
N ILE A 239 2.49 7.19 -20.73
CA ILE A 239 3.06 8.52 -20.59
C ILE A 239 2.52 9.16 -19.31
N HIS A 240 3.40 9.74 -18.49
CA HIS A 240 3.04 10.34 -17.22
C HIS A 240 3.62 11.74 -17.06
N VAL A 241 2.76 12.72 -16.77
CA VAL A 241 3.11 14.11 -16.50
C VAL A 241 3.06 14.33 -14.99
N GLU A 242 4.20 14.61 -14.37
CA GLU A 242 4.31 14.90 -12.93
C GLU A 242 5.58 15.71 -12.62
N PRO A 243 5.56 16.69 -11.69
CA PRO A 243 6.75 17.46 -11.32
C PRO A 243 7.83 16.66 -10.57
N ARG A 244 7.46 15.50 -10.03
CA ARG A 244 8.30 14.58 -9.25
C ARG A 244 8.35 13.24 -9.98
N GLN A 245 9.49 12.55 -9.94
CA GLN A 245 9.53 11.16 -10.37
C GLN A 245 9.03 10.25 -9.24
N SER A 246 7.73 9.95 -9.22
CA SER A 246 7.10 8.96 -8.34
C SER A 246 7.36 7.51 -8.76
N ILE A 247 6.77 6.55 -8.05
CA ILE A 247 6.76 5.13 -8.49
C ILE A 247 5.98 5.03 -9.80
N THR A 248 4.86 5.73 -9.90
CA THR A 248 4.05 5.79 -11.11
C THR A 248 4.83 6.40 -12.28
N ALA A 249 5.53 7.51 -12.07
CA ALA A 249 6.41 8.11 -13.07
C ALA A 249 7.54 7.16 -13.51
N SER A 250 8.07 6.35 -12.59
CA SER A 250 9.13 5.37 -12.88
C SER A 250 8.65 4.15 -13.65
N ALA A 251 7.36 3.84 -13.56
CA ALA A 251 6.71 2.80 -14.36
C ALA A 251 6.34 3.30 -15.77
N ALA A 252 6.36 4.62 -16.01
CA ALA A 252 6.06 5.20 -17.31
C ALA A 252 7.18 4.94 -18.33
N ASP A 253 6.78 4.81 -19.60
CA ASP A 253 7.69 4.83 -20.73
C ASP A 253 8.21 6.24 -20.98
N GLU A 254 7.39 7.26 -20.74
CA GLU A 254 7.80 8.66 -20.81
C GLU A 254 7.32 9.40 -19.57
N TRP A 255 8.27 9.91 -18.78
CA TRP A 255 8.00 10.83 -17.69
C TRP A 255 8.27 12.27 -18.14
N ILE A 256 7.24 13.11 -18.11
CA ILE A 256 7.29 14.51 -18.47
C ILE A 256 7.25 15.33 -17.20
N ARG A 257 8.40 15.88 -16.82
CA ARG A 257 8.54 16.79 -15.68
C ARG A 257 8.02 18.18 -16.04
N ASN A 258 6.92 18.61 -15.42
CA ASN A 258 6.31 19.92 -15.58
C ASN A 258 6.53 20.81 -14.33
N VAL A 259 6.27 22.11 -14.48
CA VAL A 259 6.14 23.04 -13.35
C VAL A 259 4.92 22.64 -12.51
N PRO A 260 5.03 22.51 -11.17
CA PRO A 260 3.90 22.16 -10.31
C PRO A 260 2.62 22.96 -10.57
N GLY A 261 1.49 22.27 -10.71
CA GLY A 261 0.18 22.90 -10.91
C GLY A 261 -0.12 23.28 -12.37
N THR A 262 0.70 22.87 -13.33
CA THR A 262 0.50 23.13 -14.77
C THR A 262 0.02 21.90 -15.55
N GLU A 263 -0.34 20.80 -14.88
CA GLU A 263 -0.78 19.55 -15.50
C GLU A 263 -2.00 19.78 -16.42
N GLY A 264 -2.97 20.58 -15.97
CA GLY A 264 -4.14 20.95 -16.77
C GLY A 264 -3.79 21.79 -18.00
N LEU A 265 -2.79 22.67 -17.89
CA LEU A 265 -2.29 23.46 -19.02
C LEU A 265 -1.64 22.56 -20.07
N VAL A 266 -0.83 21.58 -19.65
CA VAL A 266 -0.24 20.58 -20.54
C VAL A 266 -1.35 19.76 -21.22
N ALA A 267 -2.37 19.32 -20.47
CA ALA A 267 -3.50 18.57 -21.04
C ALA A 267 -4.26 19.35 -22.11
N LEU A 268 -4.55 20.64 -21.87
CA LEU A 268 -5.18 21.52 -22.86
C LEU A 268 -4.30 21.77 -24.08
N ALA A 269 -2.99 21.95 -23.89
CA ALA A 269 -2.04 22.14 -24.98
C ALA A 269 -1.88 20.89 -25.85
N VAL A 270 -1.92 19.69 -25.24
CA VAL A 270 -1.97 18.41 -25.96
C VAL A 270 -3.26 18.33 -26.79
N LEU A 271 -4.42 18.63 -26.21
CA LEU A 271 -5.69 18.63 -26.94
C LEU A 271 -5.67 19.63 -28.10
N ARG A 272 -5.11 20.83 -27.88
CA ARG A 272 -4.92 21.84 -28.93
C ARG A 272 -4.06 21.31 -30.07
N ALA A 273 -2.92 20.73 -29.77
CA ALA A 273 -2.03 20.14 -30.75
C ALA A 273 -2.67 18.95 -31.50
N MET A 274 -3.55 18.17 -30.84
CA MET A 274 -4.32 17.10 -31.48
C MET A 274 -5.30 17.65 -32.52
N VAL A 275 -5.99 18.74 -32.20
CA VAL A 275 -6.92 19.42 -33.13
C VAL A 275 -6.15 20.00 -34.32
N GLU A 276 -5.02 20.67 -34.08
CA GLU A 276 -4.16 21.23 -35.13
C GLU A 276 -3.58 20.17 -36.07
N ALA A 277 -3.21 19.00 -35.52
CA ALA A 277 -2.70 17.87 -36.28
C ALA A 277 -3.80 17.04 -36.99
N GLY A 278 -5.09 17.36 -36.77
CA GLY A 278 -6.21 16.63 -37.38
C GLY A 278 -6.43 15.22 -36.82
N VAL A 279 -5.88 14.91 -35.64
CA VAL A 279 -6.06 13.60 -34.95
C VAL A 279 -7.16 13.64 -33.89
N ALA A 280 -7.80 14.79 -33.70
CA ALA A 280 -9.02 14.99 -32.93
C ALA A 280 -10.10 15.71 -33.75
N ASP A 281 -11.37 15.46 -33.44
CA ASP A 281 -12.52 16.09 -34.10
C ASP A 281 -12.51 17.63 -33.92
N ARG A 282 -12.87 18.37 -34.98
CA ARG A 282 -12.94 19.84 -34.97
C ARG A 282 -13.89 20.40 -33.92
N ARG A 283 -14.87 19.64 -33.43
CA ARG A 283 -15.77 20.05 -32.35
C ARG A 283 -15.01 20.45 -31.07
N PHE A 284 -13.80 19.92 -30.86
CA PHE A 284 -12.97 20.27 -29.70
C PHE A 284 -12.21 21.60 -29.88
N ALA A 285 -12.20 22.20 -31.08
CA ALA A 285 -11.50 23.46 -31.35
C ALA A 285 -12.00 24.60 -30.47
N GLU A 286 -13.31 24.64 -30.18
CA GLU A 286 -13.91 25.63 -29.28
C GLU A 286 -13.36 25.53 -27.85
N ALA A 287 -13.18 24.30 -27.33
CA ALA A 287 -12.68 24.06 -25.99
C ALA A 287 -11.26 24.58 -25.75
N VAL A 288 -10.46 24.67 -26.83
CA VAL A 288 -9.05 25.07 -26.82
C VAL A 288 -8.79 26.32 -27.66
N ALA A 289 -9.82 27.13 -27.92
CA ALA A 289 -9.70 28.32 -28.75
C ALA A 289 -8.70 29.34 -28.17
N GLY A 290 -8.69 29.50 -26.85
CA GLY A 290 -7.78 30.40 -26.12
C GLY A 290 -6.42 29.80 -25.74
N VAL A 291 -6.11 28.57 -26.17
CA VAL A 291 -4.88 27.87 -25.78
C VAL A 291 -3.79 28.08 -26.82
N ASP A 292 -2.71 28.74 -26.41
CA ASP A 292 -1.46 28.85 -27.18
C ASP A 292 -0.47 27.78 -26.72
N VAL A 293 -0.04 26.88 -27.62
CA VAL A 293 0.87 25.77 -27.32
C VAL A 293 2.28 26.26 -26.94
N ALA A 294 2.78 27.34 -27.56
CA ALA A 294 4.09 27.88 -27.27
C ALA A 294 4.11 28.54 -25.89
N LYS A 295 3.07 29.32 -25.57
CA LYS A 295 2.89 29.88 -24.23
C LYS A 295 2.72 28.77 -23.19
N ALA A 296 1.88 27.77 -23.45
CA ALA A 296 1.72 26.63 -22.55
C ALA A 296 3.04 25.89 -22.27
N ALA A 297 3.90 25.75 -23.30
CA ALA A 297 5.21 25.15 -23.18
C ALA A 297 6.16 25.95 -22.28
N GLU A 298 6.21 27.27 -22.47
CA GLU A 298 7.00 28.17 -21.62
C GLU A 298 6.55 28.08 -20.16
N GLU A 299 5.25 28.17 -19.94
CA GLU A 299 4.67 28.21 -18.60
C GLU A 299 4.78 26.87 -17.84
N SER A 300 4.61 25.76 -18.54
CA SER A 300 4.70 24.42 -17.95
C SER A 300 6.13 23.89 -17.86
N GLY A 301 7.09 24.55 -18.53
CA GLY A 301 8.44 24.03 -18.71
C GLY A 301 8.52 22.78 -19.59
N VAL A 302 7.42 22.39 -20.25
CA VAL A 302 7.37 21.24 -21.16
C VAL A 302 7.62 21.72 -22.59
N PRO A 303 8.66 21.23 -23.28
CA PRO A 303 8.96 21.70 -24.63
C PRO A 303 7.81 21.49 -25.61
N VAL A 304 7.59 22.44 -26.54
CA VAL A 304 6.57 22.34 -27.61
C VAL A 304 6.68 21.02 -28.39
N ALA A 305 7.91 20.56 -28.64
CA ALA A 305 8.16 19.29 -29.31
C ALA A 305 7.58 18.09 -28.52
N ALA A 306 7.74 18.07 -27.19
CA ALA A 306 7.19 17.03 -26.34
C ALA A 306 5.65 17.08 -26.32
N ILE A 307 5.04 18.28 -26.24
CA ILE A 307 3.58 18.44 -26.30
C ILE A 307 3.03 17.88 -27.63
N ARG A 308 3.66 18.23 -28.76
CA ARG A 308 3.25 17.75 -30.09
C ARG A 308 3.47 16.24 -30.27
N HIS A 309 4.55 15.69 -29.70
CA HIS A 309 4.78 14.25 -29.67
C HIS A 309 3.67 13.51 -28.93
N VAL A 310 3.37 13.94 -27.69
CA VAL A 310 2.29 13.35 -26.88
C VAL A 310 0.95 13.46 -27.61
N ALA A 311 0.65 14.61 -28.21
CA ALA A 311 -0.58 14.81 -29.00
C ALA A 311 -0.69 13.81 -30.17
N LYS A 312 0.41 13.57 -30.88
CA LYS A 312 0.44 12.59 -31.98
C LYS A 312 0.24 11.16 -31.47
N VAL A 313 0.98 10.76 -30.42
CA VAL A 313 0.91 9.40 -29.86
C VAL A 313 -0.47 9.13 -29.29
N PHE A 314 -0.99 10.03 -28.44
CA PHE A 314 -2.28 9.86 -27.78
C PHE A 314 -3.46 10.00 -28.75
N GLY A 315 -3.42 10.97 -29.68
CA GLY A 315 -4.49 11.16 -30.67
C GLY A 315 -4.64 9.98 -31.65
N SER A 316 -3.55 9.24 -31.88
CA SER A 316 -3.55 8.04 -32.73
C SER A 316 -3.98 6.77 -31.99
N ALA A 317 -4.16 6.82 -30.67
CA ALA A 317 -4.49 5.64 -29.87
C ALA A 317 -5.89 5.10 -30.18
N ARG A 318 -6.03 3.78 -30.35
CA ARG A 318 -7.31 3.12 -30.67
C ARG A 318 -7.48 1.80 -29.88
N PRO A 319 -7.63 1.85 -28.54
CA PRO A 319 -8.14 2.99 -27.77
C PRO A 319 -7.10 3.70 -26.88
N GLY A 320 -7.33 4.98 -26.62
CA GLY A 320 -6.59 5.74 -25.61
C GLY A 320 -7.34 5.82 -24.28
N LEU A 321 -6.60 6.12 -23.21
CA LEU A 321 -7.15 6.44 -21.89
C LEU A 321 -6.34 7.58 -21.26
N ALA A 322 -6.99 8.70 -20.95
CA ALA A 322 -6.40 9.77 -20.16
C ALA A 322 -6.88 9.65 -18.69
N VAL A 323 -5.98 9.82 -17.73
CA VAL A 323 -6.28 9.78 -16.29
C VAL A 323 -5.60 10.93 -15.57
N GLY A 324 -6.15 11.32 -14.42
CA GLY A 324 -5.62 12.44 -13.64
C GLY A 324 -6.19 12.50 -12.24
N GLY A 325 -5.84 13.58 -11.54
CA GLY A 325 -6.44 13.89 -10.26
C GLY A 325 -5.84 13.12 -9.08
N GLY A 326 -4.54 12.82 -9.09
CA GLY A 326 -3.86 12.43 -7.86
C GLY A 326 -3.57 13.65 -6.96
N PRO A 327 -3.22 13.43 -5.67
CA PRO A 327 -3.07 14.54 -4.71
C PRO A 327 -1.97 15.54 -5.05
N THR A 328 -0.91 15.13 -5.76
CA THR A 328 0.16 16.04 -6.20
C THR A 328 -0.23 16.97 -7.35
N ALA A 329 -1.40 16.75 -7.96
CA ALA A 329 -2.03 17.66 -8.92
C ALA A 329 -3.32 18.30 -8.37
N ALA A 330 -3.66 18.06 -7.10
CA ALA A 330 -4.89 18.52 -6.48
C ALA A 330 -4.72 19.92 -5.83
N GLY A 331 -4.73 20.97 -6.65
CA GLY A 331 -4.80 22.36 -6.18
C GLY A 331 -6.17 23.01 -6.37
N GLN A 332 -6.26 24.33 -6.24
CA GLN A 332 -7.49 25.13 -6.47
C GLN A 332 -8.07 25.06 -7.90
N HIS A 333 -7.38 24.38 -8.82
CA HIS A 333 -7.84 24.16 -10.19
C HIS A 333 -7.85 22.68 -10.58
N ALA A 334 -7.84 21.77 -9.60
CA ALA A 334 -7.87 20.33 -9.85
C ALA A 334 -9.07 19.92 -10.72
N THR A 335 -10.22 20.58 -10.52
CA THR A 335 -11.44 20.35 -11.33
C THR A 335 -11.22 20.73 -12.79
N GLN A 336 -10.62 21.89 -13.07
CA GLN A 336 -10.33 22.35 -14.43
C GLN A 336 -9.29 21.44 -15.11
N THR A 337 -8.26 21.02 -14.39
CA THR A 337 -7.31 20.00 -14.87
C THR A 337 -8.04 18.72 -15.27
N GLN A 338 -8.95 18.23 -14.43
CA GLN A 338 -9.68 17.01 -14.72
C GLN A 338 -10.73 17.17 -15.83
N ILE A 339 -11.29 18.38 -16.03
CA ILE A 339 -12.10 18.70 -17.21
C ILE A 339 -11.25 18.56 -18.48
N ALA A 340 -10.03 19.08 -18.50
CA ALA A 340 -9.12 18.93 -19.64
C ALA A 340 -8.80 17.44 -19.92
N VAL A 341 -8.54 16.65 -18.89
CA VAL A 341 -8.36 15.19 -18.99
C VAL A 341 -9.60 14.49 -19.56
N ASN A 342 -10.80 14.89 -19.13
CA ASN A 342 -12.05 14.35 -19.64
C ASN A 342 -12.30 14.72 -21.11
N LEU A 343 -11.89 15.92 -21.54
CA LEU A 343 -11.94 16.32 -22.95
C LEU A 343 -10.98 15.51 -23.82
N LEU A 344 -9.76 15.21 -23.32
CA LEU A 344 -8.83 14.30 -23.98
C LEU A 344 -9.45 12.90 -24.15
N ASN A 345 -10.08 12.36 -23.10
CA ASN A 345 -10.82 11.09 -23.17
C ASN A 345 -11.93 11.13 -24.23
N ALA A 346 -12.73 12.20 -24.25
CA ALA A 346 -13.78 12.38 -25.24
C ALA A 346 -13.23 12.50 -26.68
N ALA A 347 -12.05 13.09 -26.85
CA ALA A 347 -11.40 13.27 -28.16
C ALA A 347 -10.91 11.95 -28.76
N VAL A 348 -10.49 10.99 -27.93
CA VAL A 348 -10.05 9.64 -28.38
C VAL A 348 -11.16 8.59 -28.35
N GLY A 349 -12.40 8.99 -28.01
CA GLY A 349 -13.54 8.07 -27.95
C GLY A 349 -13.47 7.07 -26.79
N ALA A 350 -12.86 7.45 -25.66
CA ALA A 350 -12.76 6.61 -24.46
C ALA A 350 -14.11 6.32 -23.76
N PRO A 351 -15.08 7.26 -23.68
CA PRO A 351 -16.35 7.00 -22.98
C PRO A 351 -17.11 5.78 -23.51
N GLY A 352 -17.53 4.89 -22.60
CA GLY A 352 -18.18 3.62 -22.92
C GLY A 352 -17.22 2.48 -23.30
N ARG A 353 -15.94 2.80 -23.56
CA ARG A 353 -14.88 1.82 -23.87
C ARG A 353 -13.87 1.73 -22.74
N THR A 354 -12.86 2.60 -22.71
CA THR A 354 -11.81 2.63 -21.67
C THR A 354 -12.17 3.47 -20.44
N LEU A 355 -13.14 4.40 -20.58
CA LEU A 355 -13.74 5.17 -19.49
C LEU A 355 -15.21 4.80 -19.33
N ARG A 356 -15.58 4.09 -18.26
CA ARG A 356 -16.93 3.51 -18.10
C ARG A 356 -17.64 4.07 -16.87
N PHE A 357 -18.78 4.73 -17.11
CA PHE A 357 -19.75 5.07 -16.07
C PHE A 357 -20.68 3.89 -15.82
N GLY A 358 -21.09 3.62 -14.59
CA GLY A 358 -21.90 2.46 -14.22
C GLY A 358 -21.22 1.65 -13.11
N PRO A 359 -20.10 0.95 -13.37
CA PRO A 359 -19.27 0.33 -12.33
C PRO A 359 -18.51 1.39 -11.51
N ASP A 360 -19.22 2.41 -11.03
CA ASP A 360 -18.68 3.60 -10.39
C ASP A 360 -18.06 3.25 -9.02
N SER A 361 -16.94 3.89 -8.69
CA SER A 361 -16.24 3.65 -7.42
C SER A 361 -17.04 4.15 -6.22
N ALA A 362 -16.98 3.42 -5.11
CA ALA A 362 -17.59 3.83 -3.84
C ALA A 362 -16.98 5.12 -3.27
N LEU A 363 -15.77 5.51 -3.69
CA LEU A 363 -15.19 6.83 -3.36
C LEU A 363 -16.07 7.98 -3.85
N GLY A 364 -16.92 7.75 -4.86
CA GLY A 364 -17.95 8.68 -5.30
C GLY A 364 -18.97 9.06 -4.23
N ARG A 365 -19.05 8.31 -3.12
CA ARG A 365 -20.01 8.49 -2.01
C ARG A 365 -19.41 9.17 -0.78
N VAL A 366 -18.13 9.58 -0.84
CA VAL A 366 -17.47 10.32 0.23
C VAL A 366 -18.10 11.71 0.39
N THR A 367 -18.19 12.19 1.62
CA THR A 367 -18.67 13.55 1.93
C THR A 367 -17.62 14.55 1.46
N PRO A 368 -17.99 15.56 0.65
CA PRO A 368 -17.05 16.59 0.21
C PRO A 368 -16.35 17.27 1.39
N TYR A 369 -15.05 17.56 1.25
CA TYR A 369 -14.29 18.24 2.30
C TYR A 369 -14.91 19.57 2.76
N ALA A 370 -15.58 20.32 1.88
CA ALA A 370 -16.31 21.55 2.26
C ALA A 370 -17.34 21.31 3.37
N ASP A 371 -18.06 20.18 3.34
CA ASP A 371 -19.03 19.81 4.36
C ASP A 371 -18.35 19.33 5.66
N VAL A 372 -17.19 18.68 5.53
CA VAL A 372 -16.33 18.34 6.69
C VAL A 372 -15.85 19.63 7.36
N ALA A 373 -15.39 20.61 6.58
CA ALA A 373 -14.94 21.91 7.08
C ALA A 373 -16.10 22.66 7.77
N ALA A 374 -17.31 22.61 7.20
CA ALA A 374 -18.50 23.16 7.83
C ALA A 374 -18.84 22.51 9.18
N LEU A 375 -18.66 21.18 9.31
CA LEU A 375 -18.79 20.50 10.61
C LEU A 375 -17.76 21.00 11.63
N VAL A 376 -16.50 21.18 11.22
CA VAL A 376 -15.46 21.70 12.13
C VAL A 376 -15.79 23.12 12.60
N GLN A 377 -16.33 23.97 11.72
CA GLN A 377 -16.80 25.30 12.11
C GLN A 377 -17.98 25.23 13.07
N ALA A 378 -18.95 24.34 12.84
CA ALA A 378 -20.05 24.12 13.78
C ALA A 378 -19.56 23.68 15.17
N MET A 379 -18.52 22.83 15.23
CA MET A 379 -17.85 22.47 16.49
C MET A 379 -17.19 23.69 17.14
N ALA A 380 -16.47 24.51 16.35
CA ALA A 380 -15.80 25.70 16.85
C ALA A 380 -16.77 26.75 17.42
N ASN A 381 -18.00 26.81 16.87
CA ASN A 381 -19.10 27.68 17.29
C ASN A 381 -19.92 27.12 18.47
N GLY A 382 -19.61 25.90 18.95
CA GLY A 382 -20.34 25.26 20.05
C GLY A 382 -21.69 24.67 19.65
N GLU A 383 -21.95 24.46 18.36
CA GLU A 383 -23.19 23.84 17.87
C GLU A 383 -23.19 22.31 18.04
N ILE A 384 -22.01 21.71 18.22
CA ILE A 384 -21.84 20.25 18.39
C ILE A 384 -21.49 19.95 19.85
N GLU A 385 -22.32 19.15 20.50
CA GLU A 385 -22.12 18.69 21.88
C GLU A 385 -21.65 17.24 21.97
N VAL A 386 -21.99 16.40 20.99
CA VAL A 386 -21.54 15.00 20.92
C VAL A 386 -20.91 14.73 19.56
N LEU A 387 -19.64 14.35 19.56
CA LEU A 387 -18.91 13.92 18.38
C LEU A 387 -18.54 12.44 18.50
N LEU A 388 -19.07 11.62 17.60
CA LEU A 388 -18.75 10.21 17.45
C LEU A 388 -17.79 10.04 16.27
N LEU A 389 -16.63 9.44 16.51
CA LEU A 389 -15.58 9.22 15.51
C LEU A 389 -15.39 7.72 15.32
N GLY A 390 -15.75 7.22 14.12
CA GLY A 390 -15.63 5.82 13.76
C GLY A 390 -14.20 5.28 13.78
N PRO A 391 -14.03 3.97 13.59
CA PRO A 391 -12.72 3.32 13.55
C PRO A 391 -11.90 3.87 12.38
N ARG A 392 -10.58 3.96 12.57
CA ARG A 392 -9.61 4.45 11.57
C ARG A 392 -9.84 5.89 11.08
N VAL A 393 -10.69 6.67 11.76
CA VAL A 393 -10.91 8.10 11.50
C VAL A 393 -10.01 8.93 12.42
N ASN A 394 -9.04 9.65 11.84
CA ASN A 394 -8.09 10.47 12.60
C ASN A 394 -7.98 11.92 12.06
N PRO A 395 -9.06 12.71 12.09
CA PRO A 395 -9.10 14.08 11.56
C PRO A 395 -8.09 15.03 12.20
N ALA A 396 -7.66 14.78 13.44
CA ALA A 396 -6.59 15.57 14.07
C ALA A 396 -5.24 15.43 13.35
N PHE A 397 -5.03 14.34 12.61
CA PHE A 397 -3.82 14.07 11.83
C PHE A 397 -4.03 14.27 10.32
N THR A 398 -5.20 13.90 9.80
CA THR A 398 -5.46 13.83 8.36
C THR A 398 -6.06 15.11 7.76
N LEU A 399 -6.64 16.01 8.55
CA LEU A 399 -7.17 17.28 8.04
C LEU A 399 -6.11 18.38 8.03
N PRO A 400 -6.23 19.38 7.13
CA PRO A 400 -5.32 20.52 7.08
C PRO A 400 -5.20 21.27 8.42
N GLY A 401 -3.98 21.64 8.80
CA GLY A 401 -3.69 22.33 10.06
C GLY A 401 -4.39 23.69 10.18
N GLY A 402 -4.59 24.38 9.05
CA GLY A 402 -5.36 25.62 8.98
C GLY A 402 -6.84 25.47 9.35
N LEU A 403 -7.41 24.27 9.32
CA LEU A 403 -8.81 24.01 9.69
C LEU A 403 -9.02 23.95 11.23
N LYS A 404 -7.93 23.79 12.00
CA LYS A 404 -7.97 23.81 13.48
C LYS A 404 -8.93 22.79 14.11
N PHE A 405 -9.02 21.59 13.51
CA PHE A 405 -9.88 20.50 14.03
C PHE A 405 -9.66 20.22 15.52
N ALA A 406 -8.40 20.08 15.95
CA ALA A 406 -8.10 19.75 17.34
C ALA A 406 -8.61 20.81 18.33
N ASP A 407 -8.55 22.09 17.95
CA ASP A 407 -9.05 23.19 18.78
C ASP A 407 -10.59 23.18 18.85
N ALA A 408 -11.25 22.90 17.73
CA ALA A 408 -12.70 22.74 17.67
C ALA A 408 -13.18 21.52 18.47
N ALA A 409 -12.48 20.39 18.38
CA ALA A 409 -12.82 19.17 19.11
C ALA A 409 -12.76 19.34 20.63
N ARG A 410 -11.83 20.15 21.15
CA ARG A 410 -11.74 20.46 22.59
C ARG A 410 -12.93 21.26 23.13
N LYS A 411 -13.73 21.89 22.26
CA LYS A 411 -14.95 22.61 22.65
C LYS A 411 -16.18 21.71 22.72
N VAL A 412 -16.12 20.49 22.16
CA VAL A 412 -17.24 19.55 22.15
C VAL A 412 -17.38 18.90 23.51
N GLY A 413 -18.56 18.96 24.11
CA GLY A 413 -18.82 18.46 25.47
C GLY A 413 -18.57 16.96 25.66
N MET A 414 -18.78 16.14 24.62
CA MET A 414 -18.46 14.72 24.62
C MET A 414 -17.88 14.29 23.27
N VAL A 415 -16.69 13.70 23.30
CA VAL A 415 -15.99 13.17 22.12
C VAL A 415 -15.76 11.69 22.36
N VAL A 416 -16.29 10.85 21.48
CA VAL A 416 -16.19 9.40 21.56
C VAL A 416 -15.42 8.89 20.35
N SER A 417 -14.33 8.15 20.58
CA SER A 417 -13.56 7.52 19.52
C SER A 417 -13.76 6.01 19.53
N PHE A 418 -14.04 5.43 18.37
CA PHE A 418 -14.10 3.98 18.16
C PHE A 418 -12.76 3.40 17.69
N SER A 419 -11.66 4.14 17.80
CA SER A 419 -10.34 3.66 17.42
C SER A 419 -9.87 2.54 18.34
N ASN A 420 -9.28 1.50 17.75
CA ASN A 420 -8.67 0.40 18.48
C ASN A 420 -7.15 0.61 18.69
N GLN A 421 -6.59 1.66 18.12
CA GLN A 421 -5.21 2.06 18.34
C GLN A 421 -5.14 3.45 18.98
N PRO A 422 -4.14 3.70 19.82
CA PRO A 422 -3.88 5.03 20.31
C PRO A 422 -3.49 5.99 19.15
N ASP A 423 -4.20 7.11 18.98
CA ASP A 423 -3.93 8.14 17.96
C ASP A 423 -4.25 9.61 18.35
N GLU A 424 -3.82 10.58 17.55
CA GLU A 424 -3.98 12.02 17.79
C GLU A 424 -5.44 12.42 18.09
N THR A 425 -6.41 11.68 17.56
CA THR A 425 -7.84 11.92 17.81
C THR A 425 -8.30 11.27 19.11
N THR A 426 -7.85 10.05 19.45
CA THR A 426 -8.12 9.44 20.78
C THR A 426 -7.51 10.26 21.93
N ALA A 427 -6.43 11.01 21.68
CA ALA A 427 -5.86 11.95 22.64
C ALA A 427 -6.84 13.08 23.02
N LEU A 428 -7.76 13.42 22.12
CA LEU A 428 -8.82 14.42 22.31
C LEU A 428 -10.14 13.82 22.81
N ALA A 429 -10.26 12.49 22.79
CA ALA A 429 -11.51 11.81 23.15
C ALA A 429 -11.72 11.74 24.67
N HIS A 430 -12.99 11.94 25.07
CA HIS A 430 -13.47 11.78 26.44
C HIS A 430 -13.79 10.31 26.74
N LEU A 431 -14.30 9.58 25.76
CA LEU A 431 -14.46 8.12 25.78
C LEU A 431 -13.75 7.48 24.59
N VAL A 432 -13.14 6.32 24.82
CA VAL A 432 -12.62 5.46 23.77
C VAL A 432 -13.31 4.10 23.89
N LEU A 433 -13.95 3.67 22.81
CA LEU A 433 -14.72 2.44 22.68
C LEU A 433 -14.05 1.57 21.59
N PRO A 434 -13.02 0.77 21.93
CA PRO A 434 -12.21 0.09 20.92
C PRO A 434 -13.03 -0.82 20.00
N ASP A 435 -12.97 -0.56 18.69
CA ASP A 435 -13.58 -1.41 17.66
C ASP A 435 -12.80 -2.71 17.44
N ALA A 436 -13.48 -3.72 16.91
CA ALA A 436 -12.86 -4.95 16.45
C ALA A 436 -12.01 -4.69 15.19
N HIS A 437 -10.98 -5.51 14.96
CA HIS A 437 -10.28 -5.50 13.69
C HIS A 437 -11.19 -6.13 12.63
N TRP A 438 -11.04 -5.77 11.36
CA TRP A 438 -11.91 -6.28 10.29
C TRP A 438 -11.78 -7.81 10.05
N LEU A 439 -10.80 -8.47 10.69
CA LEU A 439 -10.64 -9.94 10.70
C LEU A 439 -11.40 -10.61 11.84
N GLU A 440 -11.97 -9.83 12.77
CA GLU A 440 -12.64 -10.27 13.99
C GLU A 440 -14.13 -9.88 13.99
N SER A 441 -14.62 -9.21 12.94
CA SER A 441 -15.99 -8.70 12.85
C SER A 441 -16.68 -9.07 11.55
N TRP A 442 -18.00 -9.20 11.65
CA TRP A 442 -18.89 -9.33 10.51
C TRP A 442 -19.05 -8.00 9.78
N GLY A 443 -19.24 -8.06 8.46
CA GLY A 443 -19.63 -6.93 7.64
C GLY A 443 -19.62 -7.23 6.16
N ASP A 444 -19.63 -6.19 5.35
CA ASP A 444 -19.54 -6.24 3.89
C ASP A 444 -18.95 -4.93 3.37
N TYR A 445 -18.38 -4.99 2.16
CA TYR A 445 -17.81 -3.81 1.51
C TYR A 445 -17.94 -3.90 0.00
N ALA A 446 -18.44 -2.82 -0.62
CA ALA A 446 -18.55 -2.70 -2.05
C ALA A 446 -17.57 -1.64 -2.58
N PRO A 447 -16.41 -2.01 -3.15
CA PRO A 447 -15.43 -1.03 -3.65
C PRO A 447 -15.91 -0.27 -4.89
N ARG A 448 -16.77 -0.90 -5.69
CA ARG A 448 -17.46 -0.30 -6.84
C ARG A 448 -18.78 -1.02 -7.10
N GLU A 449 -19.66 -0.40 -7.88
CA GLU A 449 -20.91 -1.03 -8.27
C GLU A 449 -20.66 -2.36 -9.01
N GLY A 450 -21.46 -3.37 -8.68
CA GLY A 450 -21.32 -4.72 -9.22
C GLY A 450 -20.37 -5.63 -8.45
N VAL A 451 -19.62 -5.13 -7.47
CA VAL A 451 -18.74 -5.95 -6.62
C VAL A 451 -19.09 -5.70 -5.16
N THR A 452 -19.52 -6.75 -4.45
CA THR A 452 -19.83 -6.67 -3.02
C THR A 452 -19.15 -7.82 -2.31
N GLY A 453 -18.07 -7.52 -1.58
CA GLY A 453 -17.35 -8.48 -0.78
C GLY A 453 -17.98 -8.65 0.60
N LEU A 454 -17.99 -9.87 1.11
CA LEU A 454 -18.48 -10.21 2.44
C LEU A 454 -17.30 -10.27 3.41
N LEU A 455 -17.40 -9.57 4.55
CA LEU A 455 -16.42 -9.64 5.63
C LEU A 455 -16.92 -10.64 6.67
N GLN A 456 -16.39 -11.86 6.62
CA GLN A 456 -16.56 -12.81 7.70
C GLN A 456 -15.42 -12.67 8.72
N PRO A 457 -15.70 -12.80 10.03
CA PRO A 457 -14.66 -12.95 11.03
C PRO A 457 -13.90 -14.24 10.75
N THR A 458 -12.57 -14.13 10.74
CA THR A 458 -11.66 -15.25 10.46
C THR A 458 -11.04 -15.79 11.75
N MET A 459 -11.29 -15.13 12.87
CA MET A 459 -10.93 -15.52 14.22
C MET A 459 -11.78 -14.75 15.23
N MET A 460 -11.73 -15.19 16.50
CA MET A 460 -12.33 -14.45 17.61
C MET A 460 -11.53 -13.17 17.93
N PRO A 461 -12.16 -12.15 18.54
CA PRO A 461 -11.46 -10.95 18.99
C PRO A 461 -10.28 -11.26 19.93
N VAL A 462 -9.09 -10.73 19.60
CA VAL A 462 -7.86 -10.86 20.41
C VAL A 462 -7.91 -9.99 21.67
N ARG A 463 -8.64 -8.88 21.60
CA ARG A 463 -8.81 -7.90 22.68
C ARG A 463 -10.29 -7.74 22.98
N ASP A 464 -10.60 -7.40 24.24
CA ASP A 464 -11.93 -6.93 24.63
C ASP A 464 -12.29 -5.69 23.78
N SER A 465 -13.15 -5.89 22.78
CA SER A 465 -13.53 -4.92 21.78
C SER A 465 -14.97 -5.19 21.35
N LEU A 466 -15.66 -4.15 20.90
CA LEU A 466 -17.05 -4.24 20.47
C LEU A 466 -17.15 -3.71 19.04
N PRO A 467 -17.54 -4.53 18.04
CA PRO A 467 -17.73 -4.08 16.67
C PRO A 467 -18.67 -2.86 16.60
N LEU A 468 -18.29 -1.87 15.80
CA LEU A 468 -19.01 -0.60 15.69
C LEU A 468 -20.51 -0.77 15.41
N GLY A 469 -20.91 -1.71 14.55
CA GLY A 469 -22.31 -1.96 14.24
C GLY A 469 -23.11 -2.35 15.48
N ASP A 470 -22.57 -3.25 16.31
CA ASP A 470 -23.18 -3.66 17.58
C ASP A 470 -23.22 -2.50 18.58
N ALA A 471 -22.13 -1.73 18.67
CA ALA A 471 -22.07 -0.56 19.54
C ALA A 471 -23.14 0.47 19.17
N LEU A 472 -23.31 0.78 17.89
CA LEU A 472 -24.32 1.73 17.41
C LEU A 472 -25.75 1.23 17.65
N ILE A 473 -26.03 -0.06 17.43
CA ILE A 473 -27.33 -0.66 17.74
C ILE A 473 -27.65 -0.50 19.23
N ARG A 474 -26.70 -0.81 20.12
CA ARG A 474 -26.87 -0.70 21.57
C ARG A 474 -27.08 0.74 22.03
N ILE A 475 -26.24 1.67 21.56
CA ILE A 475 -26.34 3.10 21.87
C ILE A 475 -27.68 3.66 21.35
N GLY A 476 -28.06 3.32 20.12
CA GLY A 476 -29.28 3.81 19.48
C GLY A 476 -30.54 3.34 20.21
N ARG A 477 -30.63 2.04 20.55
CA ARG A 477 -31.74 1.49 21.33
C ARG A 477 -31.87 2.17 22.70
N ALA A 478 -30.76 2.31 23.41
CA ALA A 478 -30.74 2.97 24.72
C ALA A 478 -31.16 4.45 24.64
N ALA A 479 -30.70 5.19 23.61
CA ALA A 479 -31.07 6.59 23.40
C ALA A 479 -32.54 6.79 22.98
N LEU A 480 -33.17 5.75 22.45
CA LEU A 480 -34.60 5.72 22.10
C LEU A 480 -35.49 5.22 23.24
N GLY A 481 -34.93 4.60 24.28
CA GLY A 481 -35.70 3.88 25.29
C GLY A 481 -36.42 2.64 24.72
N ALA A 482 -35.90 2.07 23.64
CA ALA A 482 -36.52 0.92 22.95
C ALA A 482 -35.94 -0.41 23.41
N ALA A 483 -36.79 -1.41 23.61
CA ALA A 483 -36.38 -2.79 23.86
C ALA A 483 -35.86 -3.49 22.58
N GLU A 484 -35.15 -4.60 22.75
CA GLU A 484 -34.79 -5.46 21.61
C GLU A 484 -36.01 -5.94 20.83
N GLY A 485 -35.90 -6.03 19.50
CA GLY A 485 -37.01 -6.37 18.62
C GLY A 485 -38.01 -5.24 18.38
N GLN A 486 -37.85 -4.07 19.02
CA GLN A 486 -38.78 -2.94 18.90
C GLN A 486 -38.11 -1.69 18.31
N GLY A 487 -38.95 -0.80 17.80
CA GLY A 487 -38.52 0.50 17.28
C GLY A 487 -37.74 0.43 15.96
N PRO A 488 -37.05 1.52 15.58
CA PRO A 488 -36.39 1.65 14.28
C PRO A 488 -35.08 0.84 14.15
N LEU A 489 -34.53 0.34 15.27
CA LEU A 489 -33.30 -0.47 15.35
C LEU A 489 -33.58 -1.82 16.06
N PRO A 490 -34.41 -2.71 15.47
CA PRO A 490 -34.93 -3.89 16.17
C PRO A 490 -33.92 -5.05 16.30
N TRP A 491 -32.82 -5.04 15.54
CA TRP A 491 -31.91 -6.18 15.46
C TRP A 491 -31.10 -6.40 16.75
N PRO A 492 -30.89 -7.67 17.17
CA PRO A 492 -30.05 -7.98 18.32
C PRO A 492 -28.58 -7.59 18.13
N SER A 493 -28.05 -7.84 16.92
CA SER A 493 -26.65 -7.61 16.55
C SER A 493 -26.52 -7.11 15.10
N PHE A 494 -25.33 -6.63 14.74
CA PHE A 494 -25.00 -6.25 13.39
C PHE A 494 -24.96 -7.45 12.44
N GLU A 495 -24.54 -8.64 12.91
CA GLU A 495 -24.59 -9.85 12.09
C GLU A 495 -26.03 -10.16 11.64
N GLN A 496 -27.01 -10.05 12.55
CA GLN A 496 -28.43 -10.24 12.22
C GLN A 496 -28.93 -9.20 11.21
N PHE A 497 -28.51 -7.94 11.34
CA PHE A 497 -28.79 -6.90 10.35
C PHE A 497 -28.18 -7.23 8.98
N LEU A 498 -26.91 -7.65 8.96
CA LEU A 498 -26.18 -8.01 7.75
C LEU A 498 -26.85 -9.18 7.02
N ARG A 499 -27.19 -10.26 7.74
CA ARG A 499 -27.89 -11.42 7.16
C ARG A 499 -29.23 -11.00 6.55
N ALA A 500 -30.01 -10.19 7.27
CA ALA A 500 -31.27 -9.67 6.74
C ALA A 500 -31.09 -8.79 5.50
N ALA A 501 -30.02 -8.00 5.43
CA ALA A 501 -29.68 -7.18 4.27
C ALA A 501 -29.23 -8.00 3.05
N TRP A 502 -28.57 -9.14 3.30
CA TRP A 502 -28.04 -10.02 2.26
C TRP A 502 -29.01 -11.07 1.74
N GLU A 503 -30.04 -11.43 2.51
CA GLU A 503 -31.03 -12.45 2.10
C GLU A 503 -31.60 -12.21 0.68
N PRO A 504 -32.05 -11.00 0.31
CA PRO A 504 -32.55 -10.74 -1.04
C PRO A 504 -31.48 -10.85 -2.14
N VAL A 505 -30.20 -10.73 -1.78
CA VAL A 505 -29.05 -10.76 -2.70
C VAL A 505 -28.64 -12.20 -2.99
N VAL A 506 -28.58 -13.05 -1.96
CA VAL A 506 -28.08 -14.43 -2.10
C VAL A 506 -29.19 -15.47 -2.33
N LYS A 507 -30.43 -15.21 -1.88
CA LYS A 507 -31.59 -16.11 -1.99
C LYS A 507 -31.25 -17.53 -1.49
N ASP A 508 -31.08 -17.68 -0.18
CA ASP A 508 -30.68 -18.92 0.49
C ASP A 508 -29.25 -19.45 0.19
N ARG A 509 -28.41 -18.72 -0.56
CA ARG A 509 -27.02 -19.13 -0.91
C ARG A 509 -25.95 -18.39 -0.12
N TRP A 510 -26.17 -18.23 1.18
CA TRP A 510 -25.26 -17.52 2.07
C TRP A 510 -23.89 -18.19 2.18
N GLU A 511 -23.85 -19.53 2.27
CA GLU A 511 -22.61 -20.32 2.38
C GLU A 511 -21.74 -20.20 1.12
N GLU A 512 -22.35 -20.22 -0.07
CA GLU A 512 -21.63 -19.99 -1.33
C GLU A 512 -20.98 -18.61 -1.34
N ALA A 513 -21.73 -17.57 -0.94
CA ALA A 513 -21.20 -16.20 -0.86
C ALA A 513 -20.05 -16.08 0.16
N LEU A 514 -20.12 -16.79 1.30
CA LEU A 514 -19.04 -16.85 2.27
C LEU A 514 -17.78 -17.53 1.72
N GLN A 515 -17.94 -18.67 1.04
CA GLN A 515 -16.83 -19.41 0.47
C GLN A 515 -16.13 -18.62 -0.64
N GLN A 516 -16.93 -17.97 -1.49
CA GLN A 516 -16.47 -17.13 -2.59
C GLN A 516 -15.88 -15.80 -2.08
N GLY A 517 -16.32 -15.32 -0.91
CA GLY A 517 -15.91 -14.05 -0.29
C GLY A 517 -16.78 -12.84 -0.70
N GLY A 518 -17.95 -13.09 -1.29
CA GLY A 518 -18.90 -12.07 -1.72
C GLY A 518 -19.62 -12.45 -3.01
N VAL A 519 -20.28 -11.46 -3.61
CA VAL A 519 -20.98 -11.58 -4.89
C VAL A 519 -20.51 -10.50 -5.85
N TRP A 520 -20.44 -10.85 -7.13
CA TRP A 520 -20.12 -9.91 -8.18
C TRP A 520 -20.92 -10.18 -9.44
N ARG A 521 -21.25 -9.09 -10.14
CA ARG A 521 -22.00 -9.06 -11.39
C ARG A 521 -21.46 -7.98 -12.30
N ASP A 522 -21.64 -8.17 -13.59
CA ASP A 522 -21.35 -7.12 -14.55
C ASP A 522 -22.34 -5.96 -14.41
N VAL A 523 -21.80 -4.75 -14.52
CA VAL A 523 -22.58 -3.52 -14.56
C VAL A 523 -22.36 -2.90 -15.93
N PRO A 524 -23.40 -2.77 -16.77
CA PRO A 524 -23.25 -2.22 -18.10
C PRO A 524 -22.81 -0.76 -18.02
N ALA A 525 -21.98 -0.35 -18.98
CA ALA A 525 -21.57 1.05 -19.08
C ALA A 525 -22.78 1.91 -19.46
N ALA A 526 -23.01 2.99 -18.70
CA ALA A 526 -24.00 4.00 -19.04
C ALA A 526 -23.52 4.81 -20.25
N ALA A 527 -24.41 5.00 -21.21
CA ALA A 527 -24.15 5.89 -22.35
C ALA A 527 -24.03 7.33 -21.86
N VAL A 528 -22.94 8.00 -22.24
CA VAL A 528 -22.68 9.41 -21.93
C VAL A 528 -22.22 10.15 -23.17
N SER A 529 -22.51 11.44 -23.24
CA SER A 529 -21.96 12.34 -24.26
C SER A 529 -21.18 13.46 -23.58
N ALA A 530 -20.08 13.88 -24.20
CA ALA A 530 -19.26 14.96 -23.69
C ALA A 530 -19.87 16.31 -24.08
N LYS A 531 -20.12 17.16 -23.08
CA LYS A 531 -20.36 18.60 -23.26
C LYS A 531 -19.01 19.25 -23.51
N VAL A 532 -18.84 19.78 -24.71
CA VAL A 532 -17.63 20.51 -25.10
C VAL A 532 -17.93 21.99 -24.96
N GLY A 533 -17.10 22.70 -24.21
CA GLY A 533 -17.17 24.14 -24.03
C GLY A 533 -15.78 24.70 -23.76
N ALA A 534 -15.61 26.01 -23.92
CA ALA A 534 -14.35 26.70 -23.64
C ALA A 534 -13.84 26.41 -22.23
N VAL A 535 -12.58 26.02 -22.11
CA VAL A 535 -11.89 25.81 -20.83
C VAL A 535 -10.76 26.80 -20.72
N GLU A 536 -10.84 27.68 -19.74
CA GLU A 536 -9.77 28.64 -19.48
C GLU A 536 -8.58 27.94 -18.78
N PRO A 537 -7.36 28.06 -19.32
CA PRO A 537 -6.16 27.60 -18.63
C PRO A 537 -5.93 28.46 -17.38
N ALA A 538 -5.93 27.86 -16.19
CA ALA A 538 -5.74 28.57 -14.93
C ALA A 538 -4.59 27.96 -14.11
N ARG A 539 -3.83 28.84 -13.42
CA ARG A 539 -2.75 28.45 -12.51
C ARG A 539 -3.21 28.51 -11.06
N PRO A 540 -2.92 27.50 -10.23
CA PRO A 540 -3.36 27.53 -8.84
C PRO A 540 -2.73 28.72 -8.13
N LYS A 541 -3.55 29.51 -7.44
CA LYS A 541 -3.04 30.50 -6.49
C LYS A 541 -2.49 29.74 -5.29
N LEU A 542 -1.23 29.99 -4.97
CA LEU A 542 -0.54 29.36 -3.85
C LEU A 542 -0.30 30.40 -2.75
N ASP A 543 -0.67 30.07 -1.51
CA ASP A 543 -0.43 30.91 -0.34
C ASP A 543 1.03 30.78 0.11
N GLY A 544 1.69 31.90 0.40
CA GLY A 544 3.08 31.90 0.88
C GLY A 544 4.00 32.84 0.10
N PRO A 545 5.32 32.78 0.35
CA PRO A 545 6.27 33.70 -0.24
C PRO A 545 6.44 33.48 -1.74
N ALA A 546 6.61 34.57 -2.49
CA ALA A 546 6.69 34.53 -3.96
C ALA A 546 7.87 33.69 -4.47
N ASP A 547 9.00 33.72 -3.77
CA ASP A 547 10.23 32.98 -4.02
C ASP A 547 10.30 31.61 -3.31
N GLY A 548 9.23 31.21 -2.63
CA GLY A 548 9.10 29.90 -1.99
C GLY A 548 8.91 28.74 -2.97
N PHE A 549 9.14 27.52 -2.47
CA PHE A 549 8.95 26.27 -3.21
C PHE A 549 7.50 25.82 -3.12
N THR A 550 6.93 25.31 -4.22
CA THR A 550 5.61 24.68 -4.17
C THR A 550 5.69 23.39 -3.35
N LEU A 551 4.85 23.27 -2.32
CA LEU A 551 4.77 22.03 -1.53
C LEU A 551 3.93 20.99 -2.29
N LEU A 552 4.49 19.78 -2.41
CA LEU A 552 3.84 18.60 -2.98
C LEU A 552 3.66 17.53 -1.88
N PRO A 553 2.53 17.54 -1.13
CA PRO A 553 2.18 16.42 -0.27
C PRO A 553 1.77 15.24 -1.14
N PHE A 554 2.36 14.06 -0.91
CA PHE A 554 2.01 12.85 -1.66
C PHE A 554 1.65 11.70 -0.70
N PRO A 555 0.61 10.90 -0.98
CA PRO A 555 0.26 9.75 -0.16
C PRO A 555 1.44 8.77 -0.07
N SER A 556 1.78 8.33 1.13
CA SER A 556 2.75 7.25 1.26
C SER A 556 2.13 5.96 0.76
N PHE A 557 2.79 5.28 -0.17
CA PHE A 557 2.40 3.93 -0.54
C PHE A 557 2.43 2.96 0.66
N ARG A 558 3.27 3.22 1.66
CA ARG A 558 3.39 2.41 2.88
C ARG A 558 2.27 2.69 3.87
N PHE A 559 1.94 3.95 4.10
CA PHE A 559 1.06 4.33 5.21
C PHE A 559 -0.30 4.88 4.78
N TYR A 560 -0.50 5.15 3.50
CA TYR A 560 -1.67 5.84 2.95
C TYR A 560 -1.85 7.20 3.65
N ASP A 561 -2.92 7.35 4.43
CA ASP A 561 -3.22 8.52 5.27
C ASP A 561 -2.72 8.39 6.71
N GLY A 562 -1.96 7.34 7.02
CA GLY A 562 -1.43 7.04 8.34
C GLY A 562 -2.19 5.96 9.12
N ARG A 563 -3.30 5.43 8.57
CA ARG A 563 -4.04 4.32 9.20
C ARG A 563 -3.24 3.02 9.30
N SER A 564 -2.27 2.80 8.39
CA SER A 564 -1.38 1.63 8.43
C SER A 564 -0.05 1.91 9.13
N ALA A 565 0.15 3.08 9.74
CA ALA A 565 1.42 3.47 10.37
C ALA A 565 1.76 2.68 11.65
N GLY A 566 0.81 1.91 12.20
CA GLY A 566 1.07 0.98 13.31
C GLY A 566 1.90 -0.25 12.92
N ALA A 567 1.99 -0.58 11.63
CA ALA A 567 2.65 -1.81 11.18
C ALA A 567 4.18 -1.64 11.07
N ALA A 568 4.94 -2.31 11.94
CA ALA A 568 6.41 -2.22 11.96
C ALA A 568 7.06 -2.71 10.65
N TRP A 569 6.50 -3.75 10.01
CA TRP A 569 6.95 -4.20 8.69
C TRP A 569 6.94 -3.07 7.65
N LEU A 570 5.98 -2.14 7.72
CA LEU A 570 5.88 -1.04 6.77
C LEU A 570 6.92 0.06 7.03
N HIS A 571 7.32 0.26 8.28
CA HIS A 571 8.43 1.17 8.61
C HIS A 571 9.79 0.65 8.15
N GLU A 572 10.01 -0.65 8.26
CA GLU A 572 11.26 -1.31 7.87
C GLU A 572 11.35 -1.65 6.38
N THR A 573 10.22 -1.72 5.69
CA THR A 573 10.20 -1.86 4.23
C THR A 573 10.66 -0.55 3.60
N PRO A 574 11.69 -0.57 2.72
CA PRO A 574 12.21 0.63 2.10
C PRO A 574 11.17 1.31 1.22
N ASP A 575 11.13 2.64 1.28
CA ASP A 575 10.49 3.45 0.25
C ASP A 575 11.13 3.12 -1.12
N THR A 576 10.32 2.90 -2.14
CA THR A 576 10.82 2.44 -3.45
C THR A 576 11.77 3.43 -4.10
N MET A 577 11.49 4.73 -3.97
CA MET A 577 12.24 5.76 -4.67
C MET A 577 13.50 6.16 -3.91
N THR A 578 13.40 6.37 -2.61
CA THR A 578 14.50 6.87 -1.77
C THR A 578 15.27 5.77 -1.06
N GLN A 579 14.73 4.55 -0.99
CA GLN A 579 15.24 3.43 -0.19
C GLN A 579 15.32 3.74 1.32
N ALA A 580 14.70 4.83 1.76
CA ALA A 580 14.68 5.25 3.15
C ALA A 580 13.68 4.43 3.97
N VAL A 581 14.08 4.10 5.21
CA VAL A 581 13.24 3.41 6.19
C VAL A 581 13.10 4.23 7.46
N TRP A 582 12.03 3.96 8.21
CA TRP A 582 11.68 4.55 9.51
C TRP A 582 11.41 6.05 9.55
N ASP A 583 12.13 6.92 8.85
CA ASP A 583 11.90 8.36 8.92
C ASP A 583 10.93 8.88 7.84
N ALA A 584 10.21 9.95 8.16
CA ALA A 584 9.73 10.90 7.15
C ALA A 584 10.89 11.79 6.70
N TRP A 585 10.80 12.31 5.48
CA TRP A 585 11.80 13.20 4.88
C TRP A 585 11.11 14.32 4.12
N VAL A 586 11.89 15.36 3.79
CA VAL A 586 11.52 16.33 2.75
C VAL A 586 12.44 16.15 1.55
N GLU A 587 11.87 15.92 0.38
CA GLU A 587 12.63 15.90 -0.87
C GLU A 587 12.96 17.34 -1.27
N VAL A 588 14.26 17.61 -1.42
CA VAL A 588 14.79 18.92 -1.80
C VAL A 588 15.45 18.76 -3.17
N PRO A 589 15.12 19.61 -4.18
CA PRO A 589 15.78 19.55 -5.48
C PRO A 589 17.29 19.75 -5.36
N GLN A 590 18.07 19.04 -6.16
CA GLN A 590 19.54 19.09 -6.10
C GLN A 590 20.10 20.51 -6.23
N GLU A 591 19.54 21.33 -7.12
CA GLU A 591 19.96 22.72 -7.35
C GLU A 591 19.67 23.60 -6.13
N ALA A 592 18.49 23.41 -5.52
CA ALA A 592 18.10 24.11 -4.31
C ALA A 592 18.96 23.70 -3.11
N ALA A 593 19.24 22.40 -2.98
CA ALA A 593 20.09 21.85 -1.94
C ALA A 593 21.52 22.41 -2.02
N ALA A 594 22.09 22.51 -3.23
CA ALA A 594 23.40 23.11 -3.46
C ALA A 594 23.43 24.59 -3.06
N ARG A 595 22.42 25.38 -3.47
CA ARG A 595 22.31 26.81 -3.11
C ARG A 595 22.15 27.04 -1.61
N LEU A 596 21.42 26.17 -0.92
CA LEU A 596 21.13 26.27 0.52
C LEU A 596 22.20 25.60 1.40
N GLY A 597 23.19 24.92 0.81
CA GLY A 597 24.19 24.15 1.54
C GLY A 597 23.58 23.00 2.36
N VAL A 598 22.54 22.36 1.85
CA VAL A 598 21.81 21.25 2.50
C VAL A 598 22.22 19.92 1.90
N GLY A 599 22.64 18.97 2.73
CA GLY A 599 22.90 17.58 2.33
C GLY A 599 21.80 16.62 2.79
N THR A 600 21.79 15.41 2.23
CA THR A 600 20.89 14.34 2.70
C THR A 600 21.15 14.02 4.18
N GLY A 601 20.08 14.04 4.97
CA GLY A 601 20.10 13.85 6.43
C GLY A 601 20.31 15.13 7.25
N ASP A 602 20.59 16.28 6.63
CA ASP A 602 20.51 17.57 7.32
C ASP A 602 19.06 17.87 7.66
N VAL A 603 18.80 18.38 8.86
CA VAL A 603 17.45 18.79 9.26
C VAL A 603 17.18 20.19 8.71
N VAL A 604 16.08 20.31 7.99
CA VAL A 604 15.58 21.58 7.47
C VAL A 604 14.21 21.88 8.07
N ARG A 605 13.99 23.14 8.41
CA ARG A 605 12.67 23.68 8.74
C ARG A 605 11.94 23.99 7.46
N VAL A 606 10.79 23.35 7.28
CA VAL A 606 9.84 23.63 6.21
C VAL A 606 8.73 24.50 6.80
N ALA A 607 8.61 25.74 6.34
CA ALA A 607 7.66 26.70 6.88
C ALA A 607 6.69 27.23 5.83
N SER A 608 5.43 27.33 6.20
CA SER A 608 4.31 27.92 5.44
C SER A 608 3.65 29.02 6.28
N PRO A 609 2.73 29.82 5.72
CA PRO A 609 1.89 30.72 6.52
C PRO A 609 1.04 30.02 7.59
N HIS A 610 0.82 28.70 7.50
CA HIS A 610 -0.06 27.96 8.40
C HIS A 610 0.67 27.20 9.51
N GLY A 611 1.98 27.00 9.38
CA GLY A 611 2.78 26.23 10.33
C GLY A 611 4.16 25.88 9.80
N SER A 612 4.94 25.20 10.62
CA SER A 612 6.28 24.71 10.28
C SER A 612 6.55 23.33 10.86
N ILE A 613 7.32 22.52 10.14
CA ILE A 613 7.81 21.20 10.58
C ILE A 613 9.30 21.07 10.31
N ASP A 614 9.99 20.26 11.11
CA ASP A 614 11.43 20.00 10.96
C ASP A 614 11.64 18.56 10.50
N LEU A 615 12.19 18.38 9.29
CA LEU A 615 12.39 17.06 8.66
C LEU A 615 13.83 16.91 8.14
N PRO A 616 14.39 15.69 8.15
CA PRO A 616 15.63 15.42 7.44
C PRO A 616 15.42 15.57 5.93
N ALA A 617 16.35 16.23 5.25
CA ALA A 617 16.33 16.40 3.81
C ALA A 617 16.75 15.11 3.09
N TYR A 618 16.12 14.82 1.96
CA TYR A 618 16.59 13.91 0.94
C TYR A 618 16.85 14.71 -0.33
N VAL A 619 18.09 14.78 -0.79
CA VAL A 619 18.43 15.52 -2.02
C VAL A 619 18.01 14.71 -3.23
N SER A 620 17.09 15.25 -4.04
CA SER A 620 16.51 14.57 -5.20
C SER A 620 16.91 15.25 -6.51
N PRO A 621 17.55 14.53 -7.46
CA PRO A 621 17.84 15.04 -8.81
C PRO A 621 16.59 15.05 -9.72
N THR A 622 15.54 14.34 -9.31
CA THR A 622 14.34 14.07 -10.13
C THR A 622 13.12 14.87 -9.68
N LEU A 623 13.29 15.82 -8.77
CA LEU A 623 12.26 16.75 -8.36
C LEU A 623 12.39 18.06 -9.12
N HIS A 624 11.29 18.66 -9.54
CA HIS A 624 11.30 19.98 -10.19
C HIS A 624 11.95 21.05 -9.28
N PRO A 625 12.87 21.91 -9.78
CA PRO A 625 13.61 22.88 -8.96
C PRO A 625 12.76 23.88 -8.16
N GLY A 626 11.52 24.13 -8.62
CA GLY A 626 10.54 24.99 -7.94
C GLY A 626 9.64 24.29 -6.92
N ALA A 627 9.94 23.04 -6.54
CA ALA A 627 9.09 22.21 -5.69
C ALA A 627 9.85 21.61 -4.49
N VAL A 628 9.10 21.26 -3.44
CA VAL A 628 9.54 20.34 -2.38
C VAL A 628 8.45 19.28 -2.18
N ALA A 629 8.82 18.03 -1.91
CA ALA A 629 7.85 16.95 -1.75
C ALA A 629 7.98 16.28 -0.37
N ILE A 630 6.84 15.95 0.24
CA ILE A 630 6.80 15.32 1.58
C ILE A 630 5.76 14.19 1.58
N PRO A 631 6.12 12.96 1.98
CA PRO A 631 5.18 11.85 2.09
C PRO A 631 4.17 12.08 3.23
N LEU A 632 2.90 11.79 2.98
CA LEU A 632 1.80 11.76 3.94
C LEU A 632 1.76 10.43 4.70
N GLY A 633 1.05 10.41 5.82
CA GLY A 633 0.77 9.19 6.58
C GLY A 633 1.87 8.73 7.53
N HIS A 634 3.07 9.32 7.45
CA HIS A 634 4.14 8.96 8.37
C HIS A 634 3.86 9.52 9.77
N ARG A 635 3.67 8.63 10.74
CA ARG A 635 3.44 9.01 12.14
C ARG A 635 3.95 7.96 13.10
N TYR A 636 4.27 8.43 14.29
CA TYR A 636 4.38 7.64 15.50
C TYR A 636 3.32 8.17 16.44
N ALA A 637 2.49 7.31 17.03
CA ALA A 637 1.46 7.82 17.91
C ALA A 637 2.11 8.49 19.15
N PRO A 638 1.64 9.67 19.62
CA PRO A 638 2.33 10.48 20.64
C PRO A 638 2.64 9.81 21.99
N TYR A 639 1.91 8.74 22.34
CA TYR A 639 2.08 7.93 23.56
C TYR A 639 2.39 6.45 23.27
N HIS A 640 2.57 6.11 21.99
CA HIS A 640 3.16 4.84 21.61
C HIS A 640 4.67 5.10 21.54
N THR A 641 5.40 4.64 22.53
CA THR A 641 6.87 4.64 22.46
C THR A 641 7.24 3.70 21.31
N PRO A 642 7.71 4.18 20.15
CA PRO A 642 8.09 3.27 19.09
C PRO A 642 9.29 2.49 19.61
N ARG A 643 9.14 1.17 19.78
CA ARG A 643 10.21 0.30 20.32
C ARG A 643 11.54 0.44 19.57
N TYR A 644 11.47 0.92 18.33
CA TYR A 644 12.56 0.96 17.38
C TYR A 644 13.06 2.37 17.04
N VAL A 645 12.34 3.44 17.41
CA VAL A 645 12.67 4.83 17.04
C VAL A 645 12.19 5.81 18.11
N LEU A 646 12.98 6.83 18.42
CA LEU A 646 12.52 7.92 19.30
C LEU A 646 11.46 8.77 18.57
N PRO A 647 10.38 9.19 19.27
CA PRO A 647 9.39 10.08 18.66
C PRO A 647 10.04 11.41 18.24
N PRO A 648 9.68 11.95 17.07
CA PRO A 648 10.19 13.23 16.59
C PRO A 648 9.70 14.39 17.48
N PRO A 649 10.44 15.51 17.54
CA PRO A 649 10.04 16.67 18.32
C PRO A 649 8.88 17.47 17.69
N THR A 650 8.60 17.26 16.41
CA THR A 650 7.52 17.94 15.67
C THR A 650 6.70 16.93 14.87
N SER A 651 5.52 17.36 14.39
CA SER A 651 4.72 16.56 13.46
C SER A 651 5.53 16.20 12.21
N MET A 652 5.34 14.98 11.71
CA MET A 652 5.92 14.52 10.45
C MET A 652 4.94 14.63 9.28
N SER A 653 3.72 15.16 9.51
CA SER A 653 2.69 15.27 8.48
C SER A 653 2.70 16.66 7.83
N PRO A 654 2.84 16.74 6.48
CA PRO A 654 2.74 18.01 5.76
C PRO A 654 1.33 18.61 5.79
N MET A 655 0.30 17.89 6.26
CA MET A 655 -1.04 18.46 6.47
C MET A 655 -1.04 19.66 7.42
N THR A 656 -0.08 19.72 8.34
CA THR A 656 0.08 20.85 9.28
C THR A 656 0.50 22.16 8.60
N LEU A 657 1.00 22.08 7.36
CA LEU A 657 1.45 23.23 6.55
C LEU A 657 0.35 23.78 5.63
N LEU A 658 -0.79 23.10 5.53
CA LEU A 658 -1.86 23.46 4.59
C LEU A 658 -2.91 24.37 5.25
N GLY A 659 -3.50 25.24 4.43
CA GLY A 659 -4.66 26.06 4.81
C GLY A 659 -5.94 25.22 4.96
N GLY A 660 -6.98 25.80 5.58
CA GLY A 660 -8.24 25.10 5.85
C GLY A 660 -9.36 25.33 4.84
N ALA A 661 -9.12 26.10 3.77
CA ALA A 661 -10.16 26.46 2.81
C ALA A 661 -10.37 25.34 1.77
N PRO A 662 -11.62 24.93 1.49
CA PRO A 662 -11.91 23.97 0.43
C PRO A 662 -11.69 24.57 -0.96
N ASP A 663 -11.46 23.71 -1.96
CA ASP A 663 -11.47 24.09 -3.37
C ASP A 663 -12.85 24.66 -3.77
N PRO A 664 -12.95 25.88 -4.34
CA PRO A 664 -14.25 26.48 -4.66
C PRO A 664 -15.11 25.71 -5.68
N ALA A 665 -14.48 24.96 -6.59
CA ALA A 665 -15.20 24.26 -7.66
C ALA A 665 -15.71 22.87 -7.24
N SER A 666 -14.86 22.08 -6.58
CA SER A 666 -15.17 20.71 -6.16
C SER A 666 -15.58 20.57 -4.70
N GLY A 667 -15.18 21.52 -3.85
CA GLY A 667 -15.27 21.39 -2.40
C GLY A 667 -14.23 20.45 -1.78
N GLY A 668 -13.24 19.96 -2.56
CA GLY A 668 -12.19 19.05 -2.08
C GLY A 668 -11.05 19.73 -1.32
N ILE A 669 -10.12 18.94 -0.76
CA ILE A 669 -8.89 19.46 -0.12
C ILE A 669 -7.91 19.92 -1.21
N PRO A 670 -7.48 21.19 -1.22
CA PRO A 670 -6.41 21.62 -2.11
C PRO A 670 -5.04 21.25 -1.48
N TYR A 671 -4.52 20.08 -1.83
CA TYR A 671 -3.20 19.60 -1.37
C TYR A 671 -2.05 20.46 -1.89
N VAL A 672 -2.15 20.92 -3.14
CA VAL A 672 -1.19 21.86 -3.75
C VAL A 672 -1.76 23.27 -3.65
N SER A 673 -1.59 23.88 -2.48
CA SER A 673 -2.15 25.20 -2.17
C SER A 673 -1.16 26.18 -1.54
N VAL A 674 0.05 25.74 -1.20
CA VAL A 674 1.01 26.57 -0.46
C VAL A 674 2.39 26.55 -1.08
N LYS A 675 3.10 27.67 -0.90
CA LYS A 675 4.55 27.77 -1.04
C LYS A 675 5.21 27.75 0.33
N VAL A 676 6.36 27.10 0.42
CA VAL A 676 7.14 26.95 1.65
C VAL A 676 8.57 27.45 1.49
N THR A 677 9.14 27.90 2.60
CA THR A 677 10.57 28.22 2.72
C THR A 677 11.32 27.08 3.39
N LEU A 678 12.58 26.90 3.00
CA LEU A 678 13.50 25.95 3.62
C LEU A 678 14.59 26.70 4.39
N THR A 679 14.76 26.37 5.67
CA THR A 679 15.83 26.92 6.51
C THR A 679 16.61 25.78 7.16
N LYS A 680 17.94 25.72 6.94
CA LYS A 680 18.80 24.74 7.60
C LYS A 680 18.85 25.01 9.11
N THR A 681 18.58 23.99 9.93
CA THR A 681 18.53 24.16 11.41
C THR A 681 19.88 23.96 12.09
N GLY A 682 20.85 23.38 11.38
CA GLY A 682 22.15 22.96 11.93
C GLY A 682 22.12 21.57 12.57
N ALA A 683 20.94 21.00 12.82
CA ALA A 683 20.82 19.62 13.29
C ALA A 683 20.97 18.63 12.14
N ARG A 684 21.44 17.41 12.46
CA ARG A 684 21.56 16.30 11.50
C ARG A 684 20.84 15.06 12.04
N ARG A 685 20.00 14.47 11.21
CA ARG A 685 19.30 13.20 11.47
C ARG A 685 19.49 12.31 10.25
N PRO A 686 20.50 11.42 10.25
CA PRO A 686 20.75 10.52 9.14
C PRO A 686 19.51 9.68 8.80
N LEU A 687 19.20 9.63 7.51
CA LEU A 687 18.21 8.71 6.95
C LEU A 687 18.83 7.32 6.84
N ALA A 688 18.10 6.30 7.30
CA ALA A 688 18.50 4.92 7.08
C ALA A 688 18.12 4.51 5.65
N ILE A 689 19.05 4.67 4.71
CA ILE A 689 18.89 4.31 3.29
C ILE A 689 19.49 2.93 3.07
N LEU A 690 18.67 1.97 2.62
CA LEU A 690 19.09 0.56 2.56
C LEU A 690 19.95 0.20 1.35
N GLN A 691 19.98 1.07 0.34
CA GLN A 691 20.77 0.90 -0.88
C GLN A 691 21.86 1.97 -0.94
N ALA A 692 23.12 1.54 -1.08
CA ALA A 692 24.26 2.45 -0.99
C ALA A 692 24.44 3.34 -2.23
N THR A 693 24.16 2.79 -3.42
CA THR A 693 24.26 3.48 -4.72
C THR A 693 23.07 3.13 -5.59
N HIS A 694 22.60 4.08 -6.41
CA HIS A 694 21.57 3.87 -7.43
C HIS A 694 22.15 3.72 -8.83
N ASP A 695 23.46 3.86 -8.99
CA ASP A 695 24.20 3.63 -10.22
C ASP A 695 24.74 2.18 -10.23
N GLN A 696 24.62 1.49 -11.37
CA GLN A 696 25.10 0.12 -11.52
C GLN A 696 26.63 0.03 -11.71
N ASP A 697 27.32 1.14 -11.90
CA ASP A 697 28.74 1.25 -12.27
C ASP A 697 29.08 0.43 -13.53
N HIS A 698 28.20 0.49 -14.55
CA HIS A 698 28.30 -0.27 -15.81
C HIS A 698 28.34 -1.81 -15.66
N ARG A 699 27.83 -2.36 -14.54
CA ARG A 699 27.80 -3.83 -14.28
C ARG A 699 26.63 -4.57 -14.93
N GLU A 700 25.72 -3.85 -15.57
CA GLU A 700 24.57 -4.42 -16.30
C GLU A 700 23.76 -5.47 -15.49
N LEU A 701 23.49 -5.19 -14.20
CA LEU A 701 22.75 -6.08 -13.30
C LEU A 701 21.26 -6.12 -13.69
N ALA A 702 20.63 -4.95 -13.75
CA ALA A 702 19.31 -4.74 -14.29
C ALA A 702 19.42 -4.35 -15.77
N GLN A 703 19.22 -5.34 -16.63
CA GLN A 703 19.37 -5.19 -18.07
C GLN A 703 18.07 -4.73 -18.71
N HIS A 704 18.22 -3.98 -19.79
CA HIS A 704 17.13 -3.51 -20.62
C HIS A 704 17.38 -3.83 -22.09
N VAL A 705 16.33 -3.74 -22.90
CA VAL A 705 16.38 -3.94 -24.36
C VAL A 705 15.37 -3.00 -25.01
N ASP A 706 15.74 -2.38 -26.14
CA ASP A 706 14.82 -1.52 -26.88
C ASP A 706 13.66 -2.33 -27.48
N LEU A 707 12.46 -1.75 -27.56
CA LEU A 707 11.26 -2.39 -28.09
C LEU A 707 11.46 -2.96 -29.50
N ALA A 708 12.20 -2.26 -30.37
CA ALA A 708 12.50 -2.74 -31.71
C ALA A 708 13.36 -4.01 -31.68
N ALA A 709 14.42 -4.01 -30.86
CA ALA A 709 15.30 -5.16 -30.66
C ALA A 709 14.57 -6.32 -29.96
N ALA A 710 13.70 -6.04 -28.98
CA ALA A 710 12.86 -7.03 -28.33
C ALA A 710 11.90 -7.71 -29.32
N ARG A 711 11.31 -6.97 -30.27
CA ARG A 711 10.49 -7.52 -31.36
C ARG A 711 11.32 -8.41 -32.28
N GLU A 712 12.52 -7.98 -32.65
CA GLU A 712 13.43 -8.77 -33.48
C GLU A 712 13.85 -10.07 -32.78
N GLN A 713 14.20 -10.01 -31.50
CA GLN A 713 14.52 -11.18 -30.66
C GLN A 713 13.33 -12.13 -30.52
N ALA A 714 12.11 -11.60 -30.36
CA ALA A 714 10.89 -12.40 -30.32
C ALA A 714 10.65 -13.18 -31.63
N LEU A 715 11.05 -12.63 -32.77
CA LEU A 715 10.93 -13.30 -34.09
C LEU A 715 12.05 -14.31 -34.35
N ARG A 716 13.29 -13.98 -33.96
CA ARG A 716 14.47 -14.83 -34.23
C ARG A 716 14.69 -15.94 -33.21
N GLY A 717 14.07 -15.84 -32.04
CA GLY A 717 14.32 -16.74 -30.91
C GLY A 717 15.62 -16.39 -30.17
N LYS A 718 15.87 -17.09 -29.07
CA LYS A 718 17.09 -16.90 -28.26
C LYS A 718 18.29 -17.45 -29.02
N GLY A 719 19.37 -16.67 -29.13
CA GLY A 719 20.65 -17.17 -29.65
C GLY A 719 21.20 -18.32 -28.77
N LYS A 720 22.12 -19.12 -29.31
CA LYS A 720 22.82 -20.15 -28.50
C LYS A 720 23.54 -19.48 -27.34
N ALA A 721 23.21 -19.89 -26.12
CA ALA A 721 23.92 -19.43 -24.92
C ALA A 721 25.38 -19.90 -24.99
N HIS A 722 26.30 -19.02 -24.59
CA HIS A 722 27.69 -19.40 -24.42
C HIS A 722 27.82 -20.18 -23.11
N GLU A 723 28.02 -21.50 -23.17
CA GLU A 723 28.27 -22.28 -21.95
C GLU A 723 29.61 -21.86 -21.34
N LEU A 724 29.57 -21.42 -20.09
CA LEU A 724 30.79 -21.16 -19.33
C LEU A 724 31.43 -22.50 -18.92
N PRO A 725 32.75 -22.65 -19.12
CA PRO A 725 33.46 -23.85 -18.70
C PRO A 725 33.36 -24.02 -17.18
N SER A 726 33.17 -25.25 -16.72
CA SER A 726 33.07 -25.59 -15.29
C SER A 726 33.94 -26.81 -14.99
N MET A 727 34.71 -26.73 -13.90
CA MET A 727 35.45 -27.87 -13.34
C MET A 727 34.54 -28.80 -12.51
N TYR A 728 33.33 -28.36 -12.15
CA TYR A 728 32.34 -29.20 -11.49
C TYR A 728 31.64 -30.12 -12.49
N PRO A 729 31.37 -31.38 -12.12
CA PRO A 729 30.63 -32.30 -12.98
C PRO A 729 29.20 -31.78 -13.22
N PRO A 730 28.60 -32.07 -14.39
CA PRO A 730 27.19 -31.81 -14.65
C PRO A 730 26.31 -32.42 -13.56
N GLN A 731 25.29 -31.68 -13.14
CA GLN A 731 24.39 -32.12 -12.07
C GLN A 731 23.16 -32.80 -12.68
N HIS A 732 22.72 -33.90 -12.05
CA HIS A 732 21.51 -34.61 -12.42
C HIS A 732 20.43 -34.42 -11.34
N TYR A 733 19.21 -34.09 -11.77
CA TYR A 733 18.06 -33.82 -10.90
C TYR A 733 17.01 -34.91 -11.13
N PRO A 734 16.94 -35.95 -10.30
CA PRO A 734 16.09 -37.11 -10.56
C PRO A 734 14.60 -36.75 -10.53
N GLY A 735 14.17 -35.95 -9.56
CA GLY A 735 12.79 -35.49 -9.40
C GLY A 735 12.53 -34.15 -10.11
N TYR A 736 12.23 -33.13 -9.32
CA TYR A 736 11.95 -31.76 -9.78
C TYR A 736 13.22 -30.92 -9.89
N ARG A 737 13.17 -29.83 -10.67
CA ARG A 737 14.18 -28.76 -10.68
C ARG A 737 13.47 -27.45 -10.43
N TRP A 738 13.51 -26.94 -9.21
CA TRP A 738 12.81 -25.70 -8.88
C TRP A 738 13.55 -24.48 -9.40
N GLY A 739 12.80 -23.55 -10.00
CA GLY A 739 13.34 -22.29 -10.49
C GLY A 739 12.34 -21.16 -10.44
N MET A 740 12.84 -19.96 -10.62
CA MET A 740 12.04 -18.73 -10.60
C MET A 740 12.41 -17.87 -11.80
N THR A 741 11.42 -17.21 -12.38
CA THR A 741 11.59 -16.21 -13.41
C THR A 741 11.06 -14.87 -12.92
N ILE A 742 11.77 -13.79 -13.22
CA ILE A 742 11.44 -12.44 -12.77
C ILE A 742 11.44 -11.51 -13.97
N ASP A 743 10.26 -11.01 -14.32
CA ASP A 743 10.06 -10.05 -15.38
C ASP A 743 10.30 -8.62 -14.90
N VAL A 744 11.48 -8.07 -15.24
CA VAL A 744 11.87 -6.71 -14.87
C VAL A 744 11.03 -5.66 -15.58
N ASP A 745 10.46 -5.99 -16.75
CA ASP A 745 9.53 -5.11 -17.49
C ASP A 745 8.24 -4.86 -16.70
N LEU A 746 7.76 -5.88 -15.99
CA LEU A 746 6.54 -5.83 -15.19
C LEU A 746 6.77 -5.36 -13.74
N CYS A 747 8.02 -5.25 -13.30
CA CYS A 747 8.32 -4.87 -11.93
C CYS A 747 8.20 -3.34 -11.75
N ILE A 748 7.15 -2.91 -11.06
CA ILE A 748 6.92 -1.50 -10.70
C ILE A 748 7.56 -1.08 -9.36
N GLY A 749 8.36 -1.96 -8.74
CA GLY A 749 8.99 -1.67 -7.45
C GLY A 749 8.05 -1.55 -6.24
N CYS A 750 6.85 -2.13 -6.30
CA CYS A 750 5.81 -1.98 -5.26
C CYS A 750 6.11 -2.65 -3.90
N GLN A 751 7.29 -3.22 -3.65
CA GLN A 751 7.69 -3.85 -2.37
C GLN A 751 6.75 -4.93 -1.76
N ALA A 752 5.64 -5.30 -2.41
CA ALA A 752 4.67 -6.26 -1.85
C ALA A 752 5.30 -7.64 -1.63
N CYS A 753 6.20 -8.04 -2.53
CA CYS A 753 6.99 -9.26 -2.43
C CYS A 753 7.97 -9.26 -1.24
N VAL A 754 8.48 -8.11 -0.81
CA VAL A 754 9.32 -7.99 0.39
C VAL A 754 8.49 -8.26 1.64
N VAL A 755 7.37 -7.55 1.81
CA VAL A 755 6.49 -7.72 2.97
C VAL A 755 5.88 -9.12 3.02
N ALA A 756 5.45 -9.67 1.87
CA ALA A 756 4.93 -11.04 1.83
C ALA A 756 6.01 -12.08 2.21
N CYS A 757 7.27 -11.88 1.80
CA CYS A 757 8.37 -12.73 2.22
C CYS A 757 8.64 -12.60 3.72
N GLN A 758 8.54 -11.39 4.27
CA GLN A 758 8.68 -11.14 5.70
C GLN A 758 7.58 -11.82 6.52
N ALA A 759 6.33 -11.68 6.09
CA ALA A 759 5.15 -12.28 6.71
C ALA A 759 5.17 -13.82 6.66
N GLU A 760 5.46 -14.39 5.50
CA GLU A 760 5.44 -15.85 5.29
C GLU A 760 6.56 -16.56 6.05
N ASN A 761 7.74 -15.95 6.12
CA ASN A 761 8.95 -16.62 6.59
C ASN A 761 9.42 -16.12 7.95
N ASN A 762 8.54 -15.55 8.79
CA ASN A 762 8.85 -15.13 10.16
C ASN A 762 10.11 -14.23 10.25
N VAL A 763 10.33 -13.35 9.27
CA VAL A 763 11.50 -12.47 9.27
C VAL A 763 11.27 -11.35 10.29
N PRO A 764 12.14 -11.18 11.30
CA PRO A 764 11.92 -10.20 12.34
C PRO A 764 12.21 -8.76 11.88
N VAL A 765 11.71 -7.80 12.66
CA VAL A 765 12.02 -6.38 12.51
C VAL A 765 13.25 -6.02 13.33
N VAL A 766 14.21 -5.31 12.73
CA VAL A 766 15.50 -4.95 13.33
C VAL A 766 15.55 -3.53 13.90
N GLY A 767 14.75 -2.62 13.35
CA GLY A 767 14.73 -1.21 13.78
C GLY A 767 15.71 -0.29 13.03
N LYS A 768 15.51 1.02 13.17
CA LYS A 768 16.20 2.06 12.38
C LYS A 768 17.73 2.00 12.48
N ALA A 769 18.25 1.91 13.70
CA ALA A 769 19.70 1.95 13.93
C ALA A 769 20.41 0.79 13.26
N GLN A 770 19.89 -0.44 13.38
CA GLN A 770 20.49 -1.61 12.75
C GLN A 770 20.31 -1.62 11.23
N ALA A 771 19.16 -1.15 10.74
CA ALA A 771 18.94 -0.93 9.32
C ALA A 771 19.96 0.04 8.70
N ALA A 772 20.29 1.14 9.40
CA ALA A 772 21.31 2.09 8.97
C ALA A 772 22.74 1.48 8.92
N TYR A 773 23.02 0.46 9.73
CA TYR A 773 24.28 -0.32 9.68
C TYR A 773 24.30 -1.40 8.59
N GLY A 774 23.27 -1.48 7.73
CA GLY A 774 23.16 -2.52 6.70
C GLY A 774 22.80 -3.90 7.26
N ARG A 775 22.18 -3.96 8.44
CA ARG A 775 21.82 -5.20 9.16
C ARG A 775 20.33 -5.55 9.10
N GLN A 776 19.61 -4.97 8.15
CA GLN A 776 18.23 -5.34 7.85
C GLN A 776 18.12 -6.83 7.44
N LEU A 777 17.02 -7.47 7.79
CA LEU A 777 16.81 -8.91 7.55
C LEU A 777 15.94 -9.24 6.33
N HIS A 778 15.93 -8.38 5.32
CA HIS A 778 15.18 -8.63 4.08
C HIS A 778 15.82 -9.75 3.23
N TRP A 779 15.10 -10.86 3.05
CA TRP A 779 15.50 -12.02 2.21
C TRP A 779 15.34 -11.77 0.71
N LEU A 780 14.43 -10.87 0.36
CA LEU A 780 14.19 -10.31 -0.96
C LEU A 780 14.29 -8.80 -0.77
N ARG A 781 15.04 -8.14 -1.64
CA ARG A 781 15.09 -6.67 -1.72
C ARG A 781 14.78 -6.23 -3.14
N ILE A 782 14.14 -5.08 -3.29
CA ILE A 782 13.99 -4.44 -4.59
C ILE A 782 15.09 -3.39 -4.72
N GLU A 783 16.02 -3.61 -5.64
CA GLU A 783 17.06 -2.65 -5.97
C GLU A 783 16.51 -1.69 -7.03
N ARG A 784 16.71 -0.38 -6.82
CA ARG A 784 16.39 0.66 -7.81
C ARG A 784 17.67 1.11 -8.48
N TRP A 785 17.77 0.88 -9.78
CA TRP A 785 18.87 1.36 -10.61
C TRP A 785 18.39 2.50 -11.49
N ALA A 786 19.13 3.61 -11.51
CA ALA A 786 18.83 4.83 -12.24
C ALA A 786 19.87 5.02 -13.35
N GLU A 787 19.48 4.72 -14.59
CA GLU A 787 20.37 4.77 -15.76
C GLU A 787 20.10 6.02 -16.61
N GLY A 788 21.10 6.48 -17.35
CA GLY A 788 20.98 7.63 -18.25
C GLY A 788 21.22 8.97 -17.55
N LYS A 789 20.52 10.03 -17.99
CA LYS A 789 20.77 11.39 -17.49
C LYS A 789 20.22 11.57 -16.07
N PRO A 790 20.98 12.18 -15.12
CA PRO A 790 20.54 12.31 -13.73
C PRO A 790 19.21 13.03 -13.52
N GLU A 791 18.86 14.00 -14.37
CA GLU A 791 17.62 14.78 -14.25
C GLU A 791 16.40 14.05 -14.82
N ARG A 792 16.64 13.02 -15.66
CA ARG A 792 15.63 12.18 -16.31
C ARG A 792 16.13 10.73 -16.40
N PRO A 793 16.35 10.07 -15.26
CA PRO A 793 16.91 8.73 -15.28
C PRO A 793 15.81 7.73 -15.63
N GLN A 794 16.20 6.67 -16.33
CA GLN A 794 15.39 5.49 -16.48
C GLN A 794 15.55 4.60 -15.24
N ASN A 795 14.46 4.37 -14.51
CA ASN A 795 14.47 3.49 -13.36
C ASN A 795 14.21 2.03 -13.77
N LEU A 796 15.07 1.15 -13.27
CA LEU A 796 14.92 -0.30 -13.33
C LEU A 796 14.77 -0.83 -11.90
N PHE A 797 13.72 -1.62 -11.67
CA PHE A 797 13.48 -2.26 -10.38
C PHE A 797 13.85 -3.73 -10.47
N LEU A 798 14.89 -4.13 -9.77
CA LEU A 798 15.43 -5.49 -9.79
C LEU A 798 15.14 -6.19 -8.45
N PRO A 799 14.19 -7.14 -8.39
CA PRO A 799 14.04 -8.01 -7.24
C PRO A 799 15.26 -8.93 -7.06
N MET A 800 16.04 -8.67 -6.03
CA MET A 800 17.23 -9.45 -5.69
C MET A 800 16.97 -10.33 -4.47
N LEU A 801 17.08 -11.64 -4.66
CA LEU A 801 16.91 -12.67 -3.62
C LEU A 801 17.97 -13.77 -3.79
N CYS A 802 17.93 -14.81 -2.94
CA CYS A 802 18.76 -16.00 -3.14
C CYS A 802 18.56 -16.56 -4.55
N GLN A 803 19.65 -16.68 -5.30
CA GLN A 803 19.61 -17.15 -6.69
C GLN A 803 19.54 -18.68 -6.81
N HIS A 804 19.64 -19.41 -5.69
CA HIS A 804 19.67 -20.87 -5.63
C HIS A 804 20.61 -21.46 -6.70
N CYS A 805 21.84 -20.92 -6.71
CA CYS A 805 22.91 -21.29 -7.64
C CYS A 805 23.13 -22.80 -7.65
N GLU A 806 23.31 -23.38 -8.84
CA GLU A 806 23.77 -24.76 -8.98
C GLU A 806 25.21 -24.90 -8.50
N ILE A 807 26.09 -23.98 -8.91
CA ILE A 807 27.47 -23.88 -8.43
C ILE A 807 27.49 -22.78 -7.37
N ALA A 808 27.00 -23.11 -6.17
CA ALA A 808 26.81 -22.14 -5.10
C ALA A 808 28.12 -21.89 -4.31
N PRO A 809 28.78 -20.72 -4.45
CA PRO A 809 30.02 -20.43 -3.73
C PRO A 809 29.82 -20.36 -2.20
N CYS A 810 28.60 -20.12 -1.75
CA CYS A 810 28.25 -20.02 -0.35
C CYS A 810 28.14 -21.38 0.39
N GLU A 811 28.11 -22.50 -0.33
CA GLU A 811 28.05 -23.86 0.26
C GLU A 811 29.41 -24.37 0.76
N PRO A 812 30.47 -24.45 -0.07
CA PRO A 812 31.75 -25.05 0.34
C PRO A 812 32.47 -24.29 1.45
N VAL A 813 32.14 -23.01 1.65
CA VAL A 813 32.71 -22.17 2.72
C VAL A 813 32.03 -22.37 4.08
N CYS A 814 30.99 -23.20 4.17
CA CYS A 814 30.32 -23.50 5.43
C CYS A 814 31.01 -24.69 6.13
N PRO A 815 31.75 -24.48 7.23
CA PRO A 815 32.54 -25.55 7.87
C PRO A 815 31.68 -26.64 8.53
N VAL A 816 30.38 -26.39 8.69
CA VAL A 816 29.43 -27.27 9.40
C VAL A 816 28.31 -27.78 8.50
N PHE A 817 28.39 -27.51 7.18
CA PHE A 817 27.39 -27.91 6.19
C PHE A 817 25.95 -27.43 6.49
N ALA A 818 25.83 -26.26 7.12
CA ALA A 818 24.52 -25.63 7.34
C ALA A 818 23.92 -25.06 6.04
N ALA A 819 24.75 -24.75 5.05
CA ALA A 819 24.33 -24.45 3.69
C ALA A 819 24.72 -25.63 2.79
N TYR A 820 23.76 -26.15 2.02
CA TYR A 820 23.95 -27.31 1.15
C TYR A 820 22.97 -27.28 -0.02
N ARG A 821 23.20 -28.07 -1.06
CA ARG A 821 22.27 -28.24 -2.19
C ARG A 821 21.42 -29.49 -2.02
N THR A 822 20.12 -29.36 -2.26
CA THR A 822 19.18 -30.49 -2.30
C THR A 822 19.21 -31.21 -3.67
N GLU A 823 18.69 -32.43 -3.73
CA GLU A 823 18.52 -33.18 -4.99
C GLU A 823 17.59 -32.50 -6.01
N GLU A 824 16.80 -31.51 -5.58
CA GLU A 824 15.88 -30.73 -6.42
C GLU A 824 16.47 -29.38 -6.87
N GLY A 825 17.76 -29.14 -6.56
CA GLY A 825 18.48 -27.93 -6.95
C GLY A 825 18.25 -26.71 -6.08
N LEU A 826 17.63 -26.88 -4.91
CA LEU A 826 17.52 -25.79 -3.94
C LEU A 826 18.79 -25.69 -3.12
N ASN A 827 19.32 -24.47 -2.95
CA ASN A 827 20.24 -24.19 -1.86
C ASN A 827 19.45 -24.21 -0.53
N GLY A 828 19.64 -25.23 0.29
CA GLY A 828 19.08 -25.37 1.63
C GLY A 828 19.86 -24.54 2.67
N GLN A 829 19.14 -24.03 3.66
CA GLN A 829 19.73 -23.42 4.86
C GLN A 829 19.17 -24.13 6.09
N VAL A 830 20.01 -24.87 6.79
CA VAL A 830 19.68 -25.58 8.03
C VAL A 830 20.02 -24.64 9.19
N TYR A 831 19.00 -23.99 9.76
CA TYR A 831 19.20 -22.90 10.73
C TYR A 831 19.92 -23.37 12.00
N ASN A 832 19.50 -24.49 12.58
CA ASN A 832 20.06 -25.07 13.81
C ASN A 832 21.49 -25.63 13.66
N ARG A 833 21.99 -25.83 12.44
CA ARG A 833 23.37 -26.23 12.18
C ARG A 833 24.31 -25.03 12.02
N CYS A 834 23.77 -23.83 11.80
CA CYS A 834 24.57 -22.64 11.57
C CYS A 834 25.26 -22.18 12.85
N VAL A 835 26.59 -22.15 12.86
CA VAL A 835 27.41 -21.67 14.00
C VAL A 835 27.86 -20.21 13.84
N GLY A 836 27.29 -19.49 12.87
CA GLY A 836 27.49 -18.03 12.75
C GLY A 836 28.86 -17.55 12.27
N THR A 837 29.62 -18.36 11.52
CA THR A 837 30.92 -17.91 10.96
C THR A 837 30.78 -16.79 9.93
N ARG A 838 29.59 -16.63 9.33
CA ARG A 838 29.21 -15.60 8.33
C ARG A 838 29.91 -15.68 6.98
N TYR A 839 30.88 -16.58 6.78
CA TYR A 839 31.63 -16.67 5.52
C TYR A 839 30.73 -16.94 4.29
N CYS A 840 29.66 -17.73 4.45
CA CYS A 840 28.69 -17.94 3.37
C CYS A 840 28.04 -16.65 2.85
N GLY A 841 27.92 -15.61 3.68
CA GLY A 841 27.44 -14.28 3.28
C GLY A 841 28.48 -13.46 2.52
N ASN A 842 29.77 -13.62 2.84
CA ASN A 842 30.86 -12.96 2.12
C ASN A 842 31.05 -13.58 0.72
N ASN A 843 31.00 -14.92 0.63
CA ASN A 843 31.23 -15.62 -0.64
C ASN A 843 30.00 -15.64 -1.55
N CYS A 844 28.86 -15.09 -1.11
CA CYS A 844 27.67 -14.96 -1.95
C CYS A 844 27.79 -13.68 -2.78
N PRO A 845 27.95 -13.74 -4.11
CA PRO A 845 28.17 -12.56 -4.95
C PRO A 845 26.97 -11.59 -4.94
N TYR A 846 25.79 -12.09 -4.60
CA TYR A 846 24.56 -11.30 -4.53
C TYR A 846 24.33 -10.66 -3.14
N HIS A 847 25.12 -11.02 -2.11
CA HIS A 847 24.93 -10.58 -0.72
C HIS A 847 23.48 -10.70 -0.21
N VAL A 848 22.85 -11.85 -0.48
CA VAL A 848 21.44 -12.16 -0.14
C VAL A 848 21.28 -13.10 1.06
N ARG A 849 22.40 -13.45 1.72
CA ARG A 849 22.36 -14.09 3.04
C ARG A 849 22.35 -13.02 4.12
N ARG A 850 21.43 -13.15 5.08
CA ARG A 850 21.18 -12.19 6.16
C ARG A 850 21.53 -12.82 7.49
N PHE A 851 22.26 -12.10 8.33
CA PHE A 851 22.74 -12.61 9.60
C PHE A 851 21.93 -12.05 10.75
N ASN A 852 21.46 -12.91 11.66
CA ASN A 852 20.82 -12.49 12.90
C ASN A 852 21.87 -11.98 13.88
N TRP A 853 21.96 -10.66 14.02
CA TRP A 853 22.91 -10.00 14.91
C TRP A 853 22.48 -10.00 16.37
N PHE A 854 21.18 -10.17 16.61
CA PHE A 854 20.55 -10.14 17.94
C PHE A 854 19.48 -11.22 18.03
N ASN A 855 19.01 -11.48 19.25
CA ASN A 855 17.72 -12.14 19.44
C ASN A 855 16.64 -11.08 19.25
N TYR A 856 15.88 -11.20 18.17
CA TYR A 856 14.76 -10.30 17.89
C TYR A 856 13.50 -10.82 18.56
N GLU A 857 12.80 -9.94 19.26
CA GLU A 857 11.58 -10.28 20.01
C GLU A 857 10.33 -10.05 19.18
N PHE A 858 9.36 -10.95 19.33
CA PHE A 858 7.98 -10.79 18.87
C PHE A 858 7.11 -10.60 20.11
N PRO A 859 6.72 -9.36 20.46
CA PRO A 859 6.03 -9.09 21.71
C PRO A 859 4.56 -9.50 21.70
N ALA A 860 4.07 -10.03 22.82
CA ALA A 860 2.67 -10.41 22.99
C ALA A 860 1.68 -9.31 22.56
N PRO A 861 0.70 -9.61 21.69
CA PRO A 861 0.37 -10.90 21.04
C PRO A 861 0.94 -11.06 19.61
N LEU A 862 1.95 -10.29 19.20
CA LEU A 862 2.49 -10.26 17.84
C LEU A 862 3.06 -11.61 17.38
N GLU A 863 3.58 -12.43 18.29
CA GLU A 863 4.05 -13.79 18.05
C GLU A 863 2.96 -14.72 17.52
N VAL A 864 1.69 -14.39 17.74
CA VAL A 864 0.54 -15.18 17.24
C VAL A 864 0.47 -15.17 15.72
N GLN A 865 1.04 -14.18 15.03
CA GLN A 865 1.04 -14.15 13.57
C GLN A 865 2.06 -15.14 12.95
N LEU A 866 2.99 -15.69 13.74
CA LEU A 866 4.13 -16.44 13.20
C LEU A 866 3.64 -17.72 12.50
N ASN A 867 4.18 -17.95 11.30
CA ASN A 867 3.93 -19.14 10.51
C ASN A 867 4.51 -20.36 11.24
N PRO A 868 3.68 -21.33 11.68
CA PRO A 868 4.15 -22.48 12.44
C PRO A 868 5.04 -23.43 11.62
N ASP A 869 4.98 -23.35 10.29
CA ASP A 869 5.75 -24.23 9.40
C ASP A 869 7.16 -23.69 9.11
N VAL A 870 7.53 -22.54 9.68
CA VAL A 870 8.85 -21.91 9.48
C VAL A 870 9.50 -21.63 10.82
N THR A 871 10.72 -22.12 11.01
CA THR A 871 11.54 -21.88 12.20
C THR A 871 11.67 -20.37 12.48
N VAL A 872 11.47 -19.94 13.72
CA VAL A 872 11.86 -18.60 14.19
C VAL A 872 13.34 -18.64 14.55
N ARG A 873 14.15 -17.77 13.96
CA ARG A 873 15.60 -17.84 14.12
C ARG A 873 16.05 -17.03 15.34
N GLN A 874 17.16 -17.48 15.91
CA GLN A 874 17.83 -16.85 17.03
C GLN A 874 19.09 -16.12 16.56
N LEU A 875 19.74 -15.42 17.49
CA LEU A 875 21.06 -14.83 17.36
C LEU A 875 22.07 -15.80 16.72
N GLY A 876 22.94 -15.28 15.86
CA GLY A 876 24.09 -16.02 15.36
C GLY A 876 23.81 -16.89 14.14
N ILE A 877 22.61 -16.83 13.56
CA ILE A 877 22.19 -17.70 12.46
C ILE A 877 22.10 -16.90 11.15
N MET A 878 22.58 -17.52 10.07
CA MET A 878 22.37 -17.04 8.70
C MET A 878 21.00 -17.47 8.15
N GLU A 879 20.35 -16.55 7.48
CA GLU A 879 19.09 -16.71 6.76
C GLU A 879 19.24 -16.33 5.30
N LYS A 880 18.27 -16.76 4.49
CA LYS A 880 18.17 -16.41 3.08
C LYS A 880 16.79 -16.79 2.56
N CYS A 881 16.41 -16.27 1.39
CA CYS A 881 15.30 -16.84 0.64
C CYS A 881 15.49 -18.35 0.43
N THR A 882 14.45 -19.13 0.73
CA THR A 882 14.41 -20.60 0.61
C THR A 882 13.52 -21.06 -0.53
N MET A 883 13.09 -20.15 -1.43
CA MET A 883 11.99 -20.39 -2.39
C MET A 883 10.70 -20.87 -1.70
N CYS A 884 10.43 -20.38 -0.47
CA CYS A 884 9.30 -20.80 0.35
C CYS A 884 9.23 -22.34 0.48
N ILE A 885 10.32 -22.98 0.91
CA ILE A 885 10.43 -24.44 1.03
C ILE A 885 9.24 -25.09 1.74
N GLN A 886 8.67 -24.43 2.77
CA GLN A 886 7.47 -24.89 3.47
C GLN A 886 6.25 -25.06 2.53
N ARG A 887 6.11 -24.19 1.52
CA ARG A 887 5.06 -24.30 0.51
C ARG A 887 5.38 -25.35 -0.54
N ILE A 888 6.67 -25.53 -0.88
CA ILE A 888 7.11 -26.62 -1.76
C ILE A 888 6.78 -27.97 -1.15
N VAL A 889 7.12 -28.16 0.13
CA VAL A 889 6.82 -29.39 0.88
C VAL A 889 5.31 -29.62 0.92
N ALA A 890 4.51 -28.62 1.33
CA ALA A 890 3.05 -28.75 1.37
C ALA A 890 2.42 -29.08 0.00
N GLY A 891 2.90 -28.46 -1.08
CA GLY A 891 2.41 -28.76 -2.43
C GLY A 891 2.80 -30.16 -2.92
N LYS A 892 4.00 -30.63 -2.57
CA LYS A 892 4.43 -32.01 -2.84
C LYS A 892 3.63 -33.03 -2.04
N ASP A 893 3.37 -32.76 -0.77
CA ASP A 893 2.54 -33.62 0.08
C ASP A 893 1.13 -33.76 -0.49
N ARG A 894 0.50 -32.64 -0.87
CA ARG A 894 -0.80 -32.66 -1.55
C ARG A 894 -0.78 -33.49 -2.84
N ALA A 895 0.22 -33.27 -3.70
CA ALA A 895 0.34 -34.02 -4.96
C ALA A 895 0.54 -35.52 -4.72
N ARG A 896 1.34 -35.90 -3.70
CA ARG A 896 1.54 -37.29 -3.28
C ARG A 896 0.23 -37.92 -2.80
N ASP A 897 -0.53 -37.21 -1.97
CA ASP A 897 -1.81 -37.70 -1.43
C ASP A 897 -2.85 -37.88 -2.55
N GLU A 898 -2.82 -36.99 -3.55
CA GLU A 898 -3.60 -37.09 -4.80
C GLU A 898 -3.02 -38.08 -5.83
N LYS A 899 -1.90 -38.76 -5.51
CA LYS A 899 -1.21 -39.75 -6.35
C LYS A 899 -0.84 -39.23 -7.74
N ARG A 900 -0.37 -37.98 -7.83
CA ARG A 900 0.03 -37.33 -9.07
C ARG A 900 1.33 -36.54 -8.91
N PRO A 901 2.04 -36.20 -9.99
CA PRO A 901 3.13 -35.24 -9.90
C PRO A 901 2.61 -33.84 -9.54
N VAL A 902 3.52 -33.00 -9.04
CA VAL A 902 3.26 -31.58 -8.87
C VAL A 902 3.09 -30.94 -10.25
N ARG A 903 2.02 -30.16 -10.41
CA ARG A 903 1.65 -29.42 -11.61
C ARG A 903 2.01 -27.94 -11.43
N ASP A 904 2.12 -27.22 -12.53
CA ASP A 904 2.26 -25.77 -12.48
C ASP A 904 1.07 -25.13 -11.73
N GLY A 905 1.36 -24.12 -10.91
CA GLY A 905 0.38 -23.48 -10.04
C GLY A 905 0.02 -24.24 -8.75
N ASP A 906 0.45 -25.50 -8.55
CA ASP A 906 0.22 -26.20 -7.27
C ASP A 906 0.95 -25.50 -6.11
N ILE A 907 2.12 -24.93 -6.40
CA ILE A 907 2.98 -24.24 -5.45
C ILE A 907 3.11 -22.78 -5.91
N LEU A 908 2.59 -21.86 -5.11
CA LEU A 908 2.82 -20.44 -5.29
C LEU A 908 3.65 -19.91 -4.13
N THR A 909 4.83 -19.37 -4.44
CA THR A 909 5.66 -18.71 -3.42
C THR A 909 4.98 -17.42 -2.94
N ALA A 910 5.26 -16.97 -1.72
CA ALA A 910 4.63 -15.76 -1.19
C ALA A 910 4.93 -14.51 -2.03
N CYS A 911 6.15 -14.40 -2.57
CA CYS A 911 6.54 -13.29 -3.44
C CYS A 911 5.88 -13.33 -4.83
N GLN A 912 5.63 -14.52 -5.39
CA GLN A 912 4.86 -14.71 -6.62
C GLN A 912 3.39 -14.36 -6.41
N GLN A 913 2.75 -14.95 -5.39
CA GLN A 913 1.31 -14.83 -5.17
C GLN A 913 0.88 -13.39 -4.90
N THR A 914 1.65 -12.65 -4.10
CA THR A 914 1.31 -11.26 -3.75
C THR A 914 1.50 -10.26 -4.89
N CYS A 915 2.27 -10.59 -5.94
CA CYS A 915 2.72 -9.63 -6.94
C CYS A 915 1.57 -9.20 -7.88
N PRO A 916 1.11 -7.93 -7.84
CA PRO A 916 -0.06 -7.50 -8.63
C PRO A 916 0.19 -7.51 -10.13
N THR A 917 1.43 -7.29 -10.56
CA THR A 917 1.83 -7.30 -11.97
C THR A 917 2.22 -8.69 -12.47
N ARG A 918 2.26 -9.70 -11.59
CA ARG A 918 2.74 -11.07 -11.86
C ARG A 918 4.16 -11.10 -12.45
N ALA A 919 5.03 -10.21 -11.98
CA ALA A 919 6.42 -10.16 -12.40
C ALA A 919 7.23 -11.40 -11.96
N ILE A 920 6.85 -12.08 -10.88
CA ILE A 920 7.58 -13.26 -10.37
C ILE A 920 6.78 -14.51 -10.72
N THR A 921 7.42 -15.51 -11.34
CA THR A 921 6.83 -16.82 -11.65
C THR A 921 7.76 -17.92 -11.13
N PHE A 922 7.27 -18.79 -10.25
CA PHE A 922 8.01 -19.94 -9.73
C PHE A 922 7.40 -21.24 -10.28
N GLY A 923 8.26 -22.23 -10.57
CA GLY A 923 7.81 -23.50 -11.12
C GLY A 923 8.93 -24.52 -11.28
N ASN A 924 8.56 -25.67 -11.84
CA ASN A 924 9.48 -26.77 -12.13
C ASN A 924 10.12 -26.58 -13.52
N LEU A 925 11.41 -26.27 -13.56
CA LEU A 925 12.20 -26.07 -14.78
C LEU A 925 12.38 -27.35 -15.63
N LYS A 926 12.04 -28.54 -15.10
CA LYS A 926 11.98 -29.78 -15.90
C LYS A 926 10.64 -29.96 -16.62
N ASP A 927 9.62 -29.19 -16.26
CA ASP A 927 8.33 -29.20 -16.95
C ASP A 927 8.33 -28.11 -18.03
N GLU A 928 8.50 -28.52 -19.29
CA GLU A 928 8.43 -27.65 -20.48
C GLU A 928 7.09 -26.93 -20.60
N GLY A 929 6.03 -27.49 -20.02
CA GLY A 929 4.70 -26.90 -19.98
C GLY A 929 4.54 -25.78 -18.94
N SER A 930 5.43 -25.67 -17.96
CA SER A 930 5.32 -24.69 -16.89
C SER A 930 5.64 -23.27 -17.36
N ASP A 931 4.98 -22.28 -16.77
CA ASP A 931 5.19 -20.89 -17.14
C ASP A 931 6.60 -20.39 -16.78
N ALA A 932 7.22 -20.94 -15.73
CA ALA A 932 8.60 -20.64 -15.37
C ALA A 932 9.59 -21.10 -16.44
N THR A 933 9.43 -22.30 -16.99
CA THR A 933 10.31 -22.83 -18.06
C THR A 933 10.16 -22.01 -19.34
N LYS A 934 8.92 -21.73 -19.76
CA LYS A 934 8.65 -20.89 -20.95
C LYS A 934 9.31 -19.50 -20.83
N GLN A 935 9.22 -18.88 -19.65
CA GLN A 935 9.88 -17.59 -19.40
C GLN A 935 11.41 -17.72 -19.36
N ALA A 936 11.97 -18.77 -18.76
CA ALA A 936 13.43 -18.97 -18.71
C ALA A 936 14.07 -19.11 -20.11
N HIS A 937 13.31 -19.66 -21.06
CA HIS A 937 13.71 -19.78 -22.46
C HIS A 937 13.34 -18.57 -23.34
N ALA A 938 12.69 -17.55 -22.79
CA ALA A 938 12.34 -16.36 -23.55
C ALA A 938 13.61 -15.68 -24.15
N PRO A 939 13.52 -15.08 -25.35
CA PRO A 939 14.69 -14.45 -25.99
C PRO A 939 15.37 -13.36 -25.15
N ARG A 940 14.59 -12.66 -24.33
CA ARG A 940 15.06 -11.61 -23.42
C ARG A 940 15.53 -12.12 -22.06
N ALA A 941 15.60 -13.44 -21.85
CA ALA A 941 16.03 -14.04 -20.60
C ALA A 941 17.54 -13.93 -20.39
N TYR A 942 17.97 -13.65 -19.15
CA TYR A 942 19.37 -13.53 -18.74
C TYR A 942 19.55 -13.93 -17.27
N HIS A 943 20.80 -14.18 -16.86
CA HIS A 943 21.16 -14.37 -15.46
C HIS A 943 22.00 -13.19 -14.97
N VAL A 944 21.75 -12.77 -13.72
CA VAL A 944 22.55 -11.71 -13.10
C VAL A 944 23.91 -12.27 -12.70
N LEU A 945 25.00 -11.57 -13.07
CA LEU A 945 26.39 -12.00 -12.86
C LEU A 945 26.69 -13.37 -13.49
N GLU A 946 26.21 -13.58 -14.73
CA GLU A 946 26.40 -14.83 -15.47
C GLU A 946 27.88 -15.18 -15.61
N GLU A 947 28.74 -14.18 -15.81
CA GLU A 947 30.20 -14.28 -15.95
C GLU A 947 30.92 -14.95 -14.78
N ILE A 948 30.31 -14.97 -13.58
CA ILE A 948 30.87 -15.66 -12.40
C ILE A 948 30.71 -17.20 -12.53
N GLY A 949 29.79 -17.67 -13.36
CA GLY A 949 29.57 -19.10 -13.58
C GLY A 949 28.84 -19.81 -12.44
N THR A 950 28.05 -19.08 -11.62
CA THR A 950 27.31 -19.71 -10.49
C THR A 950 26.10 -20.55 -10.92
N ARG A 951 25.68 -20.44 -12.19
CA ARG A 951 24.50 -21.11 -12.77
C ARG A 951 23.24 -20.93 -11.90
N PRO A 952 22.70 -19.70 -11.80
CA PRO A 952 21.50 -19.40 -11.01
C PRO A 952 20.26 -20.22 -11.44
N SER A 953 19.41 -20.57 -10.46
CA SER A 953 18.07 -21.12 -10.75
C SER A 953 17.01 -20.02 -10.87
N VAL A 954 17.42 -18.75 -10.77
CA VAL A 954 16.59 -17.57 -11.03
C VAL A 954 17.00 -16.97 -12.38
N THR A 955 16.02 -16.77 -13.25
CA THR A 955 16.20 -16.15 -14.57
C THR A 955 15.46 -14.82 -14.61
N TYR A 956 16.10 -13.78 -15.13
CA TYR A 956 15.49 -12.46 -15.27
C TYR A 956 15.09 -12.23 -16.72
N LEU A 957 14.01 -11.49 -16.95
CA LEU A 957 13.66 -10.98 -18.27
C LEU A 957 14.00 -9.50 -18.33
N ARG A 958 14.74 -9.08 -19.37
CA ARG A 958 15.11 -7.68 -19.56
C ARG A 958 13.87 -6.77 -19.61
N LYS A 959 14.00 -5.56 -19.05
CA LYS A 959 13.00 -4.49 -19.21
C LYS A 959 12.94 -4.07 -20.67
N VAL A 960 11.75 -3.85 -21.21
CA VAL A 960 11.57 -3.39 -22.59
C VAL A 960 11.41 -1.87 -22.57
N VAL A 961 12.36 -1.18 -23.16
CA VAL A 961 12.41 0.29 -23.22
C VAL A 961 11.84 0.76 -24.54
N ARG A 962 11.04 1.83 -24.50
CA ARG A 962 10.48 2.47 -25.69
C ARG A 962 11.28 3.74 -25.94
N GLY A 963 11.69 3.98 -27.19
CA GLY A 963 12.46 5.16 -27.55
C GLY A 963 11.68 6.43 -27.21
N HIS A 964 12.34 7.39 -26.55
CA HIS A 964 11.78 8.70 -26.24
C HIS A 964 11.91 9.65 -27.45
N ALA A 965 11.04 10.67 -27.52
CA ALA A 965 11.17 11.78 -28.47
C ALA A 965 12.17 12.86 -28.01
#